data_AF-A0A7U9L0W2-F1
#
_entry.id   AF-A0A7U9L0W2-F1
#
_cell.length_a   1.000
_cell.length_b   1.000
_cell.length_c   1.000
_cell.angle_alpha   90.00
_cell.angle_beta   90.00
_cell.angle_gamma   90.00
#
_symmetry.space_group_name_H-M   'P 1'
#
loop_
_entity.id
_entity.type
_entity.pdbx_description
1 polymer ?
#
loop_
_entity_poly.entity_id
_entity_poly.type
_entity_poly.pdbx_seq_one_letter_code
_entity_poly.pdbx_strand_id
1 'polypeptide(L)'
;MTDSTIIYTHTDEAPALATYSFLPVIEAYASTAGVAVESRDISLAGRIIAGFPEWLQEEQRIDDALAELGELAKTPEANIIKLPNISASIPQLKAAVAELQEQGYALPDYPDDPKTDEERDIRARYDKVKGSAVNPVLREGNSDRRAPASVKNYAKAHPHRMGAWSADSKTEVAHMSGDDFRSTEKSVVIAEDDTLRIELAGDDGSTTVLRESVSVLAGEVVDASVMRVAVLREFLKEQVARAKAEGVLFSVHLKATMMKVSDPIIFGHVVRAFFPKTFAQYGDVLAKAGLTPNDGLGGIWKGLESLPQGEEIKASFDAELAEGPDLAMVDSHRGITNLHVPSDVIVDASMPAMIRTSGHMWNKDDQEQDALAVIPDSSYAGVYQAVIEDCKANGAYDPSTMGSVPNVGLMAQKAEEYGSHDKTFEIPATGTVRVLDKDGNAVLEQTVAAGDIFRMCQTKDVPIRDWVKLAVTRARATGDPAVFWLDEGRAHDANLIAKVKQYLPEHDTEGLTIKIMSPVEATKYSVERIRRGENTISVTGNVLRDYLTDLFPILELGTSAKMLSVVPLINGGGLFETGAGGSAPKHVQQLVKENYLRWDSLGEFLALAVSFEHLAQKTGNARAQVLADTLDRATGTFLAENKSPSRKLGGIDNRGSHFYLALYWAQELAKQTEDAQLAESFAALAATLAEQEQKIVDELIAVQGSPADIGGYYQPSVAKAAAVMRPSQTFNQALATLGS
;
A
#
# COMPACT_ATOMS: atom_id res chain seq x y z
N MET A 1 -18.69 -3.66 25.33
CA MET A 1 -19.16 -4.13 24.02
C MET A 1 -19.59 -5.58 24.18
N THR A 2 -20.60 -6.04 23.46
CA THR A 2 -20.89 -7.47 23.34
C THR A 2 -19.63 -8.21 22.89
N ASP A 3 -19.44 -9.46 23.29
CA ASP A 3 -18.26 -10.28 22.92
C ASP A 3 -18.15 -10.53 21.39
N SER A 4 -18.98 -9.92 20.55
CA SER A 4 -19.03 -10.15 19.10
C SER A 4 -19.43 -8.91 18.28
N THR A 5 -18.59 -7.88 18.28
CA THR A 5 -18.77 -6.67 17.44
C THR A 5 -17.70 -6.58 16.36
N ILE A 6 -18.11 -6.31 15.13
CA ILE A 6 -17.24 -5.92 14.01
C ILE A 6 -17.30 -4.40 13.85
N ILE A 7 -16.14 -3.75 13.78
CA ILE A 7 -16.05 -2.34 13.42
C ILE A 7 -15.83 -2.21 11.92
N TYR A 8 -16.73 -1.51 11.22
CA TYR A 8 -16.63 -1.22 9.79
C TYR A 8 -16.25 0.25 9.60
N THR A 9 -15.09 0.52 8.99
CA THR A 9 -14.64 1.92 8.86
C THR A 9 -15.45 2.67 7.80
N HIS A 10 -16.00 3.83 8.17
CA HIS A 10 -16.48 4.82 7.21
C HIS A 10 -15.30 5.67 6.73
N THR A 11 -15.10 5.73 5.42
CA THR A 11 -13.89 6.31 4.79
C THR A 11 -14.27 7.39 3.78
N ASP A 12 -13.57 7.46 2.65
CA ASP A 12 -13.72 8.52 1.65
C ASP A 12 -14.15 7.96 0.28
N GLU A 13 -14.68 8.83 -0.58
CA GLU A 13 -14.83 8.61 -2.02
C GLU A 13 -15.54 7.28 -2.39
N ALA A 14 -14.94 6.46 -3.25
CA ALA A 14 -15.58 5.27 -3.80
C ALA A 14 -15.91 4.20 -2.74
N PRO A 15 -15.00 3.80 -1.82
CA PRO A 15 -15.35 2.84 -0.76
C PRO A 15 -16.39 3.39 0.22
N ALA A 16 -16.40 4.69 0.51
CA ALA A 16 -17.47 5.29 1.32
C ALA A 16 -18.84 5.15 0.65
N LEU A 17 -18.93 5.42 -0.66
CA LEU A 17 -20.14 5.23 -1.43
C LEU A 17 -20.56 3.75 -1.50
N ALA A 18 -19.62 2.84 -1.72
CA ALA A 18 -19.89 1.39 -1.71
C ALA A 18 -20.43 0.93 -0.34
N THR A 19 -19.92 1.48 0.76
CA THR A 19 -20.39 1.22 2.13
C THR A 19 -21.87 1.53 2.29
N TYR A 20 -22.39 2.64 1.72
CA TYR A 20 -23.83 2.96 1.76
C TYR A 20 -24.70 1.90 1.08
N SER A 21 -24.15 1.12 0.15
CA SER A 21 -24.85 0.00 -0.52
C SER A 21 -24.68 -1.32 0.23
N PHE A 22 -23.46 -1.63 0.69
CA PHE A 22 -23.13 -2.97 1.19
C PHE A 22 -23.32 -3.14 2.70
N LEU A 23 -23.06 -2.11 3.51
CA LEU A 23 -23.19 -2.20 4.96
C LEU A 23 -24.57 -2.70 5.43
N PRO A 24 -25.70 -2.27 4.85
CA PRO A 24 -27.02 -2.81 5.21
C PRO A 24 -27.19 -4.31 4.91
N VAL A 25 -26.49 -4.83 3.90
CA VAL A 25 -26.45 -6.29 3.63
C VAL A 25 -25.66 -6.98 4.73
N ILE A 26 -24.49 -6.45 5.08
CA ILE A 26 -23.64 -7.01 6.14
C ILE A 26 -24.39 -7.05 7.47
N GLU A 27 -25.00 -5.93 7.89
CA GLU A 27 -25.76 -5.83 9.13
C GLU A 27 -26.91 -6.85 9.18
N ALA A 28 -27.66 -6.99 8.08
CA ALA A 28 -28.77 -7.93 7.99
C ALA A 28 -28.32 -9.39 8.11
N TYR A 29 -27.16 -9.76 7.54
CA TYR A 29 -26.66 -11.13 7.59
C TYR A 29 -25.96 -11.43 8.91
N ALA A 30 -25.15 -10.49 9.42
CA ALA A 30 -24.41 -10.61 10.68
C ALA A 30 -25.33 -10.77 11.89
N SER A 31 -26.49 -10.10 11.90
CA SER A 31 -27.46 -10.17 13.00
C SER A 31 -27.97 -11.59 13.26
N THR A 32 -28.06 -12.43 12.22
CA THR A 32 -28.51 -13.83 12.33
C THR A 32 -27.52 -14.72 13.12
N ALA A 33 -26.27 -14.28 13.23
CA ALA A 33 -25.22 -14.88 14.04
C ALA A 33 -24.99 -14.14 15.38
N GLY A 34 -25.84 -13.16 15.73
CA GLY A 34 -25.66 -12.34 16.92
C GLY A 34 -24.42 -11.45 16.88
N VAL A 35 -23.95 -11.09 15.67
CA VAL A 35 -22.79 -10.24 15.46
C VAL A 35 -23.25 -8.80 15.21
N ALA A 36 -22.84 -7.88 16.08
CA ALA A 36 -23.09 -6.46 15.88
C ALA A 36 -22.07 -5.89 14.87
N VAL A 37 -22.52 -4.95 14.04
CA VAL A 37 -21.63 -4.21 13.12
C VAL A 37 -21.79 -2.74 13.41
N GLU A 38 -20.70 -2.08 13.81
CA GLU A 38 -20.69 -0.65 14.14
C GLU A 38 -19.77 0.11 13.19
N SER A 39 -20.18 1.32 12.81
CA SER A 39 -19.32 2.19 12.00
C SER A 39 -18.43 3.08 12.86
N ARG A 40 -17.22 3.37 12.36
CA ARG A 40 -16.32 4.41 12.89
C ARG A 40 -15.83 5.31 11.75
N ASP A 41 -16.02 6.62 11.89
CA ASP A 41 -15.70 7.60 10.85
C ASP A 41 -14.23 8.01 10.91
N ILE A 42 -13.48 7.55 9.90
CA ILE A 42 -12.07 7.91 9.69
C ILE A 42 -11.86 8.64 8.36
N SER A 43 -12.94 9.18 7.77
CA SER A 43 -12.88 10.03 6.59
C SER A 43 -11.97 11.24 6.82
N LEU A 44 -11.49 11.85 5.74
CA LEU A 44 -10.74 13.10 5.82
C LEU A 44 -11.56 14.19 6.51
N ALA A 45 -12.85 14.32 6.15
CA ALA A 45 -13.73 15.29 6.75
C ALA A 45 -13.93 15.03 8.25
N GLY A 46 -14.26 13.81 8.65
CA GLY A 46 -14.42 13.43 10.06
C GLY A 46 -13.17 13.72 10.89
N ARG A 47 -11.98 13.36 10.39
CA ARG A 47 -10.71 13.63 11.10
C ARG A 47 -10.37 15.12 11.18
N ILE A 48 -10.79 15.94 10.22
CA ILE A 48 -10.68 17.40 10.32
C ILE A 48 -11.62 17.91 11.43
N ILE A 49 -12.89 17.51 11.41
CA ILE A 49 -13.91 17.94 12.40
C ILE A 49 -13.46 17.60 13.82
N ALA A 50 -12.98 16.37 14.05
CA ALA A 50 -12.48 15.91 15.36
C ALA A 50 -11.23 16.67 15.84
N GLY A 51 -10.43 17.25 14.93
CA GLY A 51 -9.21 17.98 15.25
C GLY A 51 -9.41 19.43 15.73
N PHE A 52 -10.61 19.99 15.54
CA PHE A 52 -10.94 21.39 15.84
C PHE A 52 -12.28 21.57 16.58
N PRO A 53 -12.58 20.80 17.65
CA PRO A 53 -13.88 20.85 18.31
C PRO A 53 -14.23 22.24 18.86
N GLU A 54 -13.23 23.03 19.26
CA GLU A 54 -13.40 24.39 19.79
C GLU A 54 -13.89 25.40 18.74
N TRP A 55 -13.74 25.09 17.44
CA TRP A 55 -14.23 25.92 16.33
C TRP A 55 -15.65 25.57 15.91
N LEU A 56 -16.26 24.56 16.54
CA LEU A 56 -17.53 23.97 16.11
C LEU A 56 -18.64 24.14 17.15
N GLN A 57 -19.87 24.21 16.64
CA GLN A 57 -21.08 24.10 17.47
C GLN A 57 -21.17 22.70 18.08
N GLU A 58 -21.87 22.56 19.21
CA GLU A 58 -21.95 21.29 19.93
C GLU A 58 -22.51 20.15 19.07
N GLU A 59 -23.49 20.45 18.21
CA GLU A 59 -24.12 19.48 17.30
C GLU A 59 -23.26 19.12 16.09
N GLN A 60 -22.22 19.90 15.79
CA GLN A 60 -21.27 19.65 14.71
C GLN A 60 -20.04 18.85 15.18
N ARG A 61 -19.84 18.74 16.50
CA ARG A 61 -18.70 18.00 17.05
C ARG A 61 -18.94 16.50 16.89
N ILE A 62 -17.87 15.80 16.54
CA ILE A 62 -17.82 14.35 16.52
C ILE A 62 -16.61 13.90 17.36
N ASP A 63 -16.71 12.68 17.90
CA ASP A 63 -15.60 12.08 18.64
C ASP A 63 -14.42 11.74 17.72
N ASP A 64 -13.20 11.72 18.28
CA ASP A 64 -12.01 11.26 17.56
C ASP A 64 -12.02 9.73 17.44
N ALA A 65 -12.76 9.24 16.44
CA ALA A 65 -12.88 7.82 16.13
C ALA A 65 -11.54 7.18 15.74
N LEU A 66 -10.57 7.95 15.20
CA LEU A 66 -9.25 7.39 14.89
C LEU A 66 -8.47 7.11 16.18
N ALA A 67 -8.52 8.01 17.16
CA ALA A 67 -7.94 7.77 18.48
C ALA A 67 -8.63 6.60 19.19
N GLU A 68 -9.96 6.52 19.16
CA GLU A 68 -10.72 5.38 19.73
C GLU A 68 -10.28 4.06 19.10
N LEU A 69 -10.20 3.99 17.77
CA LEU A 69 -9.75 2.80 17.06
C LEU A 69 -8.29 2.44 17.37
N GLY A 70 -7.42 3.42 17.62
CA GLY A 70 -6.05 3.19 18.05
C GLY A 70 -5.95 2.53 19.42
N GLU A 71 -6.83 2.89 20.35
CA GLU A 71 -6.93 2.20 21.64
C GLU A 71 -7.58 0.82 21.49
N LEU A 72 -8.64 0.71 20.68
CA LEU A 72 -9.27 -0.58 20.38
C LEU A 72 -8.27 -1.57 19.80
N ALA A 73 -7.42 -1.15 18.84
CA ALA A 73 -6.42 -2.00 18.20
C ALA A 73 -5.40 -2.61 19.18
N LYS A 74 -5.31 -2.10 20.41
CA LYS A 74 -4.47 -2.63 21.49
C LYS A 74 -5.21 -3.62 22.39
N THR A 75 -6.45 -3.97 22.08
CA THR A 75 -7.28 -4.88 22.89
C THR A 75 -7.52 -6.21 22.15
N PRO A 76 -7.70 -7.33 22.88
CA PRO A 76 -8.01 -8.62 22.26
C PRO A 76 -9.39 -8.67 21.58
N GLU A 77 -10.31 -7.77 21.94
CA GLU A 77 -11.67 -7.70 21.39
C GLU A 77 -11.74 -7.03 20.00
N ALA A 78 -10.66 -6.40 19.54
CA ALA A 78 -10.66 -5.69 18.27
C ALA A 78 -10.97 -6.62 17.09
N ASN A 79 -12.00 -6.27 16.32
CA ASN A 79 -12.29 -6.84 15.01
C ASN A 79 -12.65 -5.70 14.06
N ILE A 80 -11.67 -5.22 13.30
CA ILE A 80 -11.78 -3.99 12.51
C ILE A 80 -11.67 -4.33 11.02
N ILE A 81 -12.71 -4.06 10.24
CA ILE A 81 -12.68 -4.08 8.78
C ILE A 81 -12.33 -2.68 8.29
N LYS A 82 -11.16 -2.54 7.68
CA LYS A 82 -10.58 -1.26 7.25
C LYS A 82 -10.61 -1.11 5.74
N LEU A 83 -11.42 -0.17 5.26
CA LEU A 83 -11.54 0.19 3.85
C LEU A 83 -10.47 1.20 3.44
N PRO A 84 -10.12 1.33 2.15
CA PRO A 84 -9.23 2.38 1.66
C PRO A 84 -9.74 3.79 2.02
N ASN A 85 -8.82 4.67 2.43
CA ASN A 85 -9.12 6.05 2.84
C ASN A 85 -8.12 7.03 2.22
N ILE A 86 -8.44 8.31 2.21
CA ILE A 86 -7.57 9.36 1.70
C ILE A 86 -6.38 9.57 2.65
N SER A 87 -5.17 9.41 2.10
CA SER A 87 -3.95 9.98 2.67
C SER A 87 -3.74 11.38 2.10
N ALA A 88 -4.27 12.41 2.76
CA ALA A 88 -4.53 13.69 2.11
C ALA A 88 -3.25 14.44 1.69
N SER A 89 -3.22 14.86 0.43
CA SER A 89 -2.32 15.93 -0.02
C SER A 89 -2.80 17.29 0.50
N ILE A 90 -1.93 18.31 0.47
CA ILE A 90 -2.33 19.68 0.85
C ILE A 90 -3.52 20.19 0.00
N PRO A 91 -3.57 20.00 -1.33
CA PRO A 91 -4.74 20.40 -2.11
C PRO A 91 -6.04 19.71 -1.68
N GLN A 92 -6.00 18.40 -1.39
CA GLN A 92 -7.18 17.67 -0.92
C GLN A 92 -7.63 18.15 0.46
N LEU A 93 -6.68 18.41 1.37
CA LEU A 93 -6.97 18.98 2.68
C LEU A 93 -7.69 20.32 2.55
N LYS A 94 -7.14 21.25 1.76
CA LYS A 94 -7.75 22.57 1.53
C LYS A 94 -9.14 22.47 0.90
N ALA A 95 -9.33 21.55 -0.05
CA ALA A 95 -10.64 21.34 -0.67
C ALA A 95 -11.67 20.78 0.33
N ALA A 96 -11.26 19.86 1.21
CA ALA A 96 -12.13 19.33 2.27
C ALA A 96 -12.49 20.40 3.30
N VAL A 97 -11.53 21.23 3.71
CA VAL A 97 -11.78 22.38 4.61
C VAL A 97 -12.76 23.37 3.98
N ALA A 98 -12.58 23.72 2.70
CA ALA A 98 -13.48 24.61 1.98
C ALA A 98 -14.91 24.04 1.88
N GLU A 99 -15.06 22.75 1.57
CA GLU A 99 -16.37 22.09 1.54
C GLU A 99 -17.05 22.13 2.91
N LEU A 100 -16.32 21.84 3.99
CA LEU A 100 -16.85 21.90 5.35
C LEU A 100 -17.25 23.34 5.74
N GLN A 101 -16.45 24.35 5.36
CA GLN A 101 -16.81 25.75 5.56
C GLN A 101 -18.09 26.14 4.81
N GLU A 102 -18.27 25.68 3.56
CA GLU A 102 -19.51 25.86 2.80
C GLU A 102 -20.72 25.19 3.48
N GLN A 103 -20.50 24.08 4.19
CA GLN A 103 -21.50 23.37 4.99
C GLN A 103 -21.73 23.99 6.39
N GLY A 104 -21.03 25.08 6.73
CA GLY A 104 -21.22 25.84 7.96
C GLY A 104 -20.34 25.42 9.14
N TYR A 105 -19.31 24.61 8.92
CA TYR A 105 -18.29 24.34 9.93
C TYR A 105 -17.28 25.51 9.94
N ALA A 106 -17.18 26.24 11.06
CA ALA A 106 -16.35 27.44 11.16
C ALA A 106 -14.84 27.12 11.35
N LEU A 107 -14.31 26.19 10.56
CA LEU A 107 -12.94 25.69 10.64
C LEU A 107 -11.93 26.74 10.14
N PRO A 108 -10.73 26.83 10.75
CA PRO A 108 -9.67 27.71 10.28
C PRO A 108 -9.05 27.20 8.97
N ASP A 109 -8.57 28.11 8.13
CA ASP A 109 -7.84 27.76 6.91
C ASP A 109 -6.48 27.10 7.22
N TYR A 110 -5.96 26.31 6.27
CA TYR A 110 -4.61 25.76 6.36
C TYR A 110 -3.55 26.83 6.05
N PRO A 111 -2.64 27.17 6.99
CA PRO A 111 -1.64 28.22 6.77
C PRO A 111 -0.37 27.67 6.09
N ASP A 112 -0.14 28.09 4.84
CA ASP A 112 1.02 27.63 4.04
C ASP A 112 2.38 28.08 4.62
N ASP A 113 2.42 29.26 5.23
CA ASP A 113 3.64 29.87 5.79
C ASP A 113 3.31 30.57 7.12
N PRO A 114 3.19 29.81 8.23
CA PRO A 114 2.67 30.30 9.50
C PRO A 114 3.63 31.31 10.13
N LYS A 115 3.12 32.51 10.43
CA LYS A 115 3.84 33.62 11.05
C LYS A 115 3.52 33.74 12.53
N THR A 116 2.33 33.35 12.97
CA THR A 116 1.90 33.42 14.38
C THR A 116 1.96 32.08 15.09
N ASP A 117 1.90 32.08 16.43
CA ASP A 117 1.81 30.84 17.21
C ASP A 117 0.50 30.10 16.96
N GLU A 118 -0.59 30.83 16.75
CA GLU A 118 -1.90 30.28 16.39
C GLU A 118 -1.85 29.57 15.02
N GLU A 119 -1.25 30.19 14.01
CA GLU A 119 -1.06 29.56 12.69
C GLU A 119 -0.15 28.34 12.77
N ARG A 120 0.88 28.35 13.64
CA ARG A 120 1.74 27.20 13.89
C ARG A 120 0.97 26.05 14.55
N ASP A 121 0.09 26.33 15.52
CA ASP A 121 -0.77 25.32 16.14
C ASP A 121 -1.78 24.73 15.14
N ILE A 122 -2.50 25.59 14.39
CA ILE A 122 -3.45 25.16 13.36
C ILE A 122 -2.77 24.26 12.32
N ARG A 123 -1.59 24.68 11.83
CA ARG A 123 -0.80 23.86 10.90
C ARG A 123 -0.43 22.52 11.52
N ALA A 124 0.08 22.52 12.75
CA ALA A 124 0.51 21.30 13.42
C ALA A 124 -0.64 20.30 13.58
N ARG A 125 -1.86 20.76 13.84
CA ARG A 125 -3.06 19.91 13.91
C ARG A 125 -3.45 19.35 12.54
N TYR A 126 -3.51 20.19 11.51
CA TYR A 126 -3.74 19.73 10.13
C TYR A 126 -2.65 18.76 9.63
N ASP A 127 -1.40 18.97 10.06
CA ASP A 127 -0.26 18.13 9.70
C ASP A 127 -0.39 16.71 10.28
N LYS A 128 -1.13 16.53 11.38
CA LYS A 128 -1.51 15.21 11.93
C LYS A 128 -2.62 14.53 11.12
N VAL A 129 -3.44 15.30 10.39
CA VAL A 129 -4.56 14.79 9.57
C VAL A 129 -4.11 14.45 8.15
N LYS A 130 -3.19 15.21 7.56
CA LYS A 130 -2.72 14.99 6.18
C LYS A 130 -1.75 13.81 6.07
N GLY A 131 -1.57 13.29 4.85
CA GLY A 131 -0.74 12.12 4.58
C GLY A 131 -1.33 10.84 5.18
N SER A 132 -0.50 9.82 5.37
CA SER A 132 -0.93 8.51 5.89
C SER A 132 -1.12 8.54 7.41
N ALA A 133 -2.18 9.21 7.87
CA ALA A 133 -2.47 9.38 9.30
C ALA A 133 -3.13 8.13 9.94
N VAL A 134 -3.92 7.38 9.18
CA VAL A 134 -4.72 6.27 9.71
C VAL A 134 -3.91 4.98 9.91
N ASN A 135 -3.18 4.54 8.88
CA ASN A 135 -2.48 3.25 8.92
C ASN A 135 -1.49 3.12 10.10
N PRO A 136 -0.72 4.16 10.46
CA PRO A 136 0.13 4.12 11.65
C PRO A 136 -0.57 3.85 12.97
N VAL A 137 -1.85 4.20 13.09
CA VAL A 137 -2.63 4.06 14.32
C VAL A 137 -3.25 2.67 14.40
N LEU A 138 -3.71 2.12 13.27
CA LEU A 138 -4.41 0.84 13.24
C LEU A 138 -3.49 -0.37 13.11
N ARG A 139 -2.30 -0.22 12.48
CA ARG A 139 -1.35 -1.33 12.23
C ARG A 139 -0.50 -1.66 13.47
N GLU A 140 -1.16 -2.01 14.57
CA GLU A 140 -0.56 -2.55 15.81
C GLU A 140 -0.32 -4.07 15.70
N GLY A 141 0.12 -4.52 14.53
CA GLY A 141 0.29 -5.93 14.17
C GLY A 141 1.09 -6.11 12.90
N ASN A 142 1.60 -7.32 12.70
CA ASN A 142 2.33 -7.69 11.48
C ASN A 142 1.37 -8.10 10.36
N SER A 143 1.88 -8.22 9.14
CA SER A 143 1.06 -8.51 7.96
C SER A 143 0.98 -10.01 7.67
N ASP A 144 -0.22 -10.53 7.45
CA ASP A 144 -0.51 -11.80 6.75
C ASP A 144 -1.25 -11.45 5.45
N ARG A 145 -0.51 -11.48 4.32
CA ARG A 145 -1.04 -11.17 3.00
C ARG A 145 -0.96 -12.37 2.07
N ARG A 146 -2.10 -12.75 1.49
CA ARG A 146 -2.22 -13.98 0.67
C ARG A 146 -3.39 -13.95 -0.29
N ALA A 147 -3.28 -14.68 -1.38
CA ALA A 147 -4.40 -14.89 -2.29
C ALA A 147 -5.44 -15.80 -1.61
N PRO A 148 -6.74 -15.43 -1.57
CA PRO A 148 -7.78 -16.38 -1.17
C PRO A 148 -7.82 -17.58 -2.12
N ALA A 149 -8.20 -18.75 -1.59
CA ALA A 149 -8.31 -19.97 -2.39
C ALA A 149 -9.35 -19.81 -3.53
N SER A 150 -10.48 -19.15 -3.25
CA SER A 150 -11.52 -18.82 -4.23
C SER A 150 -10.98 -17.99 -5.40
N VAL A 151 -10.23 -16.93 -5.12
CA VAL A 151 -9.58 -16.09 -6.14
C VAL A 151 -8.50 -16.85 -6.92
N LYS A 152 -7.68 -17.64 -6.23
CA LYS A 152 -6.63 -18.45 -6.88
C LYS A 152 -7.23 -19.50 -7.82
N ASN A 153 -8.28 -20.21 -7.39
CA ASN A 153 -8.97 -21.20 -8.22
C ASN A 153 -9.63 -20.54 -9.44
N TYR A 154 -10.20 -19.35 -9.27
CA TYR A 154 -10.70 -18.57 -10.40
C TYR A 154 -9.61 -18.22 -11.40
N ALA A 155 -8.45 -17.72 -10.93
CA ALA A 155 -7.32 -17.41 -11.79
C ALA A 155 -6.77 -18.64 -12.52
N LYS A 156 -6.82 -19.83 -11.89
CA LYS A 156 -6.46 -21.09 -12.54
C LYS A 156 -7.42 -21.48 -13.67
N ALA A 157 -8.73 -21.31 -13.44
CA ALA A 157 -9.77 -21.60 -14.42
C ALA A 157 -9.84 -20.55 -15.56
N HIS A 158 -9.45 -19.31 -15.26
CA HIS A 158 -9.50 -18.16 -16.17
C HIS A 158 -8.13 -17.44 -16.18
N PRO A 159 -7.08 -18.08 -16.72
CA PRO A 159 -5.73 -17.54 -16.67
C PRO A 159 -5.67 -16.20 -17.42
N HIS A 160 -5.13 -15.19 -16.74
CA HIS A 160 -4.89 -13.89 -17.33
C HIS A 160 -3.69 -13.93 -18.28
N ARG A 161 -3.58 -12.93 -19.18
CA ARG A 161 -2.47 -12.85 -20.12
C ARG A 161 -1.15 -12.58 -19.38
N MET A 162 -0.16 -13.41 -19.70
CA MET A 162 1.26 -13.24 -19.41
C MET A 162 2.02 -13.02 -20.72
N GLY A 163 2.87 -12.00 -20.79
CA GLY A 163 3.73 -11.74 -21.94
C GLY A 163 4.80 -12.81 -22.10
N ALA A 164 5.06 -13.24 -23.33
CA ALA A 164 6.03 -14.30 -23.61
C ALA A 164 7.45 -13.78 -23.40
N TRP A 165 8.27 -14.53 -22.66
CA TRP A 165 9.66 -14.17 -22.42
C TRP A 165 10.61 -14.78 -23.44
N SER A 166 11.56 -13.97 -23.92
CA SER A 166 12.66 -14.41 -24.77
C SER A 166 13.92 -14.60 -23.95
N ALA A 167 14.67 -15.68 -24.23
CA ALA A 167 16.00 -15.87 -23.66
C ALA A 167 17.00 -14.80 -24.14
N ASP A 168 16.73 -14.14 -25.27
CA ASP A 168 17.54 -13.05 -25.83
C ASP A 168 17.14 -11.66 -25.29
N SER A 169 16.16 -11.57 -24.37
CA SER A 169 15.75 -10.28 -23.79
C SER A 169 16.94 -9.60 -23.11
N LYS A 170 17.11 -8.31 -23.40
CA LYS A 170 18.13 -7.45 -22.80
C LYS A 170 17.67 -6.79 -21.50
N THR A 171 16.43 -7.02 -21.08
CA THR A 171 15.90 -6.45 -19.85
C THR A 171 16.66 -6.92 -18.63
N GLU A 172 17.14 -5.99 -17.82
CA GLU A 172 17.88 -6.26 -16.59
C GLU A 172 17.63 -5.17 -15.56
N VAL A 173 17.84 -5.50 -14.29
CA VAL A 173 17.92 -4.53 -13.21
C VAL A 173 19.35 -4.02 -13.08
N ALA A 174 19.51 -2.69 -13.01
CA ALA A 174 20.78 -2.07 -12.67
C ALA A 174 20.70 -1.46 -11.27
N HIS A 175 21.67 -1.80 -10.42
CA HIS A 175 21.81 -1.25 -9.07
C HIS A 175 23.29 -0.98 -8.75
N MET A 176 23.55 -0.18 -7.71
CA MET A 176 24.91 0.10 -7.25
C MET A 176 25.58 -1.18 -6.70
N SER A 177 26.91 -1.28 -6.85
CA SER A 177 27.69 -2.42 -6.36
C SER A 177 28.33 -2.21 -4.98
N GLY A 178 28.20 -1.01 -4.43
CA GLY A 178 28.75 -0.58 -3.14
C GLY A 178 28.44 0.90 -2.90
N ASP A 179 28.71 1.37 -1.68
CA ASP A 179 28.47 2.75 -1.23
C ASP A 179 26.98 3.22 -1.34
N ASP A 180 26.06 2.27 -1.36
CA ASP A 180 24.61 2.45 -1.22
C ASP A 180 24.14 2.22 0.23
N PHE A 181 22.84 2.24 0.49
CA PHE A 181 22.36 2.02 1.86
C PHE A 181 22.69 0.61 2.35
N ARG A 182 22.51 -0.41 1.49
CA ARG A 182 22.81 -1.80 1.84
C ARG A 182 24.25 -2.00 2.32
N SER A 183 25.21 -1.52 1.53
CA SER A 183 26.64 -1.81 1.74
C SER A 183 27.29 -0.97 2.82
N THR A 184 26.71 0.19 3.16
CA THR A 184 27.21 1.07 4.23
C THR A 184 26.55 0.80 5.58
N GLU A 185 25.51 -0.04 5.62
CA GLU A 185 24.69 -0.27 6.81
C GLU A 185 25.49 -0.74 8.03
N LYS A 186 25.21 -0.13 9.17
CA LYS A 186 25.62 -0.58 10.50
C LYS A 186 24.38 -0.74 11.37
N SER A 187 24.35 -1.74 12.22
CA SER A 187 23.19 -2.02 13.08
C SER A 187 23.60 -2.50 14.46
N VAL A 188 22.81 -2.15 15.47
CA VAL A 188 22.98 -2.52 16.87
C VAL A 188 21.66 -2.99 17.47
N VAL A 189 21.73 -3.84 18.49
CA VAL A 189 20.59 -4.16 19.36
C VAL A 189 20.74 -3.36 20.65
N ILE A 190 19.76 -2.51 20.94
CA ILE A 190 19.73 -1.67 22.14
C ILE A 190 19.57 -2.55 23.38
N ALA A 191 20.40 -2.35 24.39
CA ALA A 191 20.41 -3.20 25.59
C ALA A 191 19.32 -2.83 26.60
N GLU A 192 19.04 -1.54 26.76
CA GLU A 192 18.13 -0.98 27.77
C GLU A 192 17.31 0.16 27.16
N ASP A 193 16.15 0.49 27.75
CA ASP A 193 15.35 1.64 27.32
C ASP A 193 16.17 2.93 27.38
N ASP A 194 16.14 3.71 26.29
CA ASP A 194 16.98 4.88 26.16
C ASP A 194 16.40 5.94 25.20
N THR A 195 17.13 7.06 25.04
CA THR A 195 16.83 8.10 24.06
C THR A 195 18.08 8.47 23.29
N LEU A 196 18.01 8.31 21.97
CA LEU A 196 19.10 8.61 21.06
C LEU A 196 19.00 10.04 20.52
N ARG A 197 20.16 10.66 20.27
CA ARG A 197 20.30 11.92 19.52
C ARG A 197 21.09 11.67 18.23
N ILE A 198 20.69 12.30 17.13
CA ILE A 198 21.42 12.24 15.86
C ILE A 198 22.07 13.60 15.61
N GLU A 199 23.39 13.62 15.44
CA GLU A 199 24.15 14.84 15.14
C GLU A 199 25.19 14.62 14.05
N LEU A 200 25.52 15.69 13.33
CA LEU A 200 26.62 15.78 12.39
C LEU A 200 27.78 16.52 13.06
N ALA A 201 28.90 15.83 13.27
CA ALA A 201 30.17 16.44 13.58
C ALA A 201 30.90 16.79 12.28
N GLY A 202 30.96 18.08 11.94
CA GLY A 202 31.63 18.56 10.73
C GLY A 202 33.15 18.50 10.85
N ASP A 203 33.83 18.28 9.73
CA ASP A 203 35.31 18.33 9.67
C ASP A 203 35.86 19.73 9.99
N ASP A 204 35.01 20.76 9.92
CA ASP A 204 35.30 22.13 10.33
C ASP A 204 35.22 22.36 11.86
N GLY A 205 34.88 21.32 12.62
CA GLY A 205 34.69 21.37 14.08
C GLY A 205 33.30 21.82 14.50
N SER A 206 32.38 22.09 13.57
CA SER A 206 30.98 22.39 13.90
C SER A 206 30.23 21.12 14.35
N THR A 207 29.15 21.31 15.11
CA THR A 207 28.22 20.22 15.44
C THR A 207 26.81 20.68 15.14
N THR A 208 26.11 19.94 14.28
CA THR A 208 24.73 20.22 13.91
C THR A 208 23.84 19.08 14.41
N VAL A 209 22.89 19.37 15.29
CA VAL A 209 21.89 18.38 15.67
C VAL A 209 20.91 18.20 14.53
N LEU A 210 20.83 16.97 14.00
CA LEU A 210 19.89 16.59 12.95
C LEU A 210 18.55 16.14 13.55
N ARG A 211 18.61 15.46 14.71
CA ARG A 211 17.42 15.05 15.47
C ARG A 211 17.74 15.02 16.96
N GLU A 212 17.00 15.81 17.74
CA GLU A 212 17.22 15.95 19.18
C GLU A 212 16.91 14.67 19.97
N SER A 213 15.84 13.96 19.61
CA SER A 213 15.36 12.82 20.39
C SER A 213 14.70 11.75 19.52
N VAL A 214 15.11 10.51 19.77
CA VAL A 214 14.54 9.27 19.25
C VAL A 214 14.48 8.25 20.38
N SER A 215 13.29 7.99 20.93
CA SER A 215 13.13 6.96 21.96
C SER A 215 13.37 5.57 21.41
N VAL A 216 14.09 4.75 22.17
CA VAL A 216 14.38 3.35 21.87
C VAL A 216 14.09 2.47 23.08
N LEU A 217 13.71 1.22 22.82
CA LEU A 217 13.40 0.23 23.84
C LEU A 217 14.49 -0.83 23.95
N ALA A 218 14.58 -1.48 25.11
CA ALA A 218 15.41 -2.66 25.29
C ALA A 218 15.08 -3.74 24.24
N GLY A 219 16.11 -4.27 23.59
CA GLY A 219 16.02 -5.27 22.54
C GLY A 219 15.68 -4.73 21.14
N GLU A 220 15.40 -3.43 20.99
CA GLU A 220 15.14 -2.78 19.70
C GLU A 220 16.38 -2.82 18.80
N VAL A 221 16.18 -3.16 17.52
CA VAL A 221 17.21 -3.11 16.49
C VAL A 221 17.22 -1.70 15.88
N VAL A 222 18.39 -1.06 15.88
CA VAL A 222 18.60 0.26 15.30
C VAL A 222 19.72 0.16 14.27
N ASP A 223 19.47 0.65 13.06
CA ASP A 223 20.42 0.66 11.95
C ASP A 223 20.60 2.06 11.37
N ALA A 224 21.79 2.33 10.87
CA ALA A 224 22.14 3.57 10.19
C ALA A 224 22.93 3.27 8.92
N SER A 225 22.59 3.95 7.82
CA SER A 225 23.20 3.76 6.51
C SER A 225 23.33 5.11 5.77
N VAL A 226 24.21 5.14 4.76
CA VAL A 226 24.44 6.32 3.93
C VAL A 226 24.52 5.93 2.46
N MET A 227 23.73 6.57 1.61
CA MET A 227 23.94 6.52 0.17
C MET A 227 24.92 7.61 -0.23
N ARG A 228 26.08 7.22 -0.77
CA ARG A 228 27.12 8.14 -1.24
C ARG A 228 26.70 8.77 -2.55
N VAL A 229 26.38 10.06 -2.53
CA VAL A 229 25.81 10.72 -3.72
C VAL A 229 26.84 10.84 -4.85
N ALA A 230 28.14 10.94 -4.53
CA ALA A 230 29.18 10.90 -5.54
C ALA A 230 29.17 9.58 -6.33
N VAL A 231 29.09 8.43 -5.64
CA VAL A 231 29.07 7.10 -6.27
C VAL A 231 27.75 6.86 -7.00
N LEU A 232 26.62 7.30 -6.41
CA LEU A 232 25.32 7.27 -7.08
C LEU A 232 25.35 7.99 -8.43
N ARG A 233 25.95 9.18 -8.50
CA ARG A 233 26.01 9.98 -9.74
C ARG A 233 26.86 9.30 -10.83
N GLU A 234 27.99 8.70 -10.46
CA GLU A 234 28.80 7.94 -11.42
C GLU A 234 28.05 6.70 -11.91
N PHE A 235 27.44 5.93 -11.00
CA PHE A 235 26.59 4.79 -11.35
C PHE A 235 25.49 5.19 -12.34
N LEU A 236 24.73 6.26 -12.05
CA LEU A 236 23.63 6.71 -12.89
C LEU A 236 24.11 7.15 -14.29
N LYS A 237 25.22 7.87 -14.36
CA LYS A 237 25.83 8.28 -15.63
C LYS A 237 26.26 7.06 -16.46
N GLU A 238 26.84 6.05 -15.83
CA GLU A 238 27.17 4.79 -16.48
C GLU A 238 25.91 4.06 -16.99
N GLN A 239 24.83 4.03 -16.22
CA GLN A 239 23.60 3.36 -16.62
C GLN A 239 22.87 4.07 -17.76
N VAL A 240 22.87 5.41 -17.78
CA VAL A 240 22.34 6.19 -18.93
C VAL A 240 23.13 5.87 -20.20
N ALA A 241 24.47 5.82 -20.11
CA ALA A 241 25.31 5.44 -21.24
C ALA A 241 25.09 3.98 -21.68
N ARG A 242 24.94 3.07 -20.72
CA ARG A 242 24.69 1.64 -20.96
C ARG A 242 23.36 1.41 -21.69
N ALA A 243 22.26 1.99 -21.21
CA ALA A 243 20.95 1.86 -21.84
C ALA A 243 21.00 2.30 -23.32
N LYS A 244 21.72 3.41 -23.59
CA LYS A 244 21.91 3.92 -24.95
C LYS A 244 22.74 2.96 -25.81
N ALA A 245 23.83 2.43 -25.28
CA ALA A 245 24.71 1.51 -26.00
C ALA A 245 24.02 0.18 -26.34
N GLU A 246 23.16 -0.31 -25.44
CA GLU A 246 22.43 -1.58 -25.62
C GLU A 246 21.15 -1.43 -26.46
N GLY A 247 20.67 -0.19 -26.64
CA GLY A 247 19.43 0.12 -27.37
C GLY A 247 18.17 -0.24 -26.61
N VAL A 248 18.22 -0.18 -25.28
CA VAL A 248 17.09 -0.48 -24.37
C VAL A 248 16.56 0.80 -23.74
N LEU A 249 15.32 0.76 -23.27
CA LEU A 249 14.74 1.89 -22.55
C LEU A 249 15.48 2.12 -21.23
N PHE A 250 15.77 3.37 -20.90
CA PHE A 250 16.18 3.75 -19.56
C PHE A 250 14.93 3.96 -18.68
N SER A 251 14.87 3.25 -17.56
CA SER A 251 13.75 3.30 -16.63
C SER A 251 14.25 3.35 -15.19
N VAL A 252 13.52 4.03 -14.32
CA VAL A 252 13.86 4.25 -12.91
C VAL A 252 12.67 3.89 -12.05
N HIS A 253 12.92 3.05 -11.06
CA HIS A 253 11.89 2.47 -10.21
C HIS A 253 12.21 2.79 -8.75
N LEU A 254 11.44 3.72 -8.17
CA LEU A 254 11.58 4.20 -6.80
C LEU A 254 10.22 4.16 -6.09
N LYS A 255 10.16 4.57 -4.82
CA LYS A 255 8.93 4.64 -4.03
C LYS A 255 8.71 6.05 -3.43
N ALA A 256 8.81 7.07 -4.28
CA ALA A 256 8.85 8.49 -3.90
C ALA A 256 7.72 8.97 -2.96
N THR A 257 6.50 8.43 -3.09
CA THR A 257 5.38 8.80 -2.21
C THR A 257 5.55 8.27 -0.79
N MET A 258 6.04 7.03 -0.63
CA MET A 258 6.24 6.40 0.67
C MET A 258 7.56 6.90 1.27
N MET A 259 8.66 6.74 0.53
CA MET A 259 10.00 7.18 0.92
C MET A 259 10.19 8.68 0.64
N LYS A 260 9.29 9.50 1.22
CA LYS A 260 9.08 10.93 0.91
C LYS A 260 10.28 11.87 1.11
N VAL A 261 11.39 11.37 1.66
CA VAL A 261 12.64 12.15 1.83
C VAL A 261 13.71 11.61 0.90
N SER A 262 14.12 10.35 1.05
CA SER A 262 15.23 9.76 0.29
C SER A 262 14.96 9.72 -1.21
N ASP A 263 13.81 9.20 -1.61
CA ASP A 263 13.57 8.82 -2.99
C ASP A 263 13.38 10.03 -3.92
N PRO A 264 12.72 11.13 -3.52
CA PRO A 264 12.74 12.37 -4.30
C PRO A 264 14.16 12.92 -4.52
N ILE A 265 15.06 12.82 -3.54
CA ILE A 265 16.47 13.25 -3.70
C ILE A 265 17.19 12.34 -4.70
N ILE A 266 17.05 11.02 -4.57
CA ILE A 266 17.62 10.05 -5.50
C ILE A 266 17.09 10.31 -6.93
N PHE A 267 15.79 10.51 -7.08
CA PHE A 267 15.15 10.86 -8.35
C PHE A 267 15.72 12.15 -8.95
N GLY A 268 15.95 13.17 -8.12
CA GLY A 268 16.62 14.39 -8.55
C GLY A 268 18.03 14.15 -9.11
N HIS A 269 18.79 13.22 -8.54
CA HIS A 269 20.08 12.80 -9.09
C HIS A 269 19.95 12.03 -10.40
N VAL A 270 18.91 11.21 -10.57
CA VAL A 270 18.59 10.56 -11.86
C VAL A 270 18.34 11.61 -12.95
N VAL A 271 17.48 12.59 -12.68
CA VAL A 271 17.18 13.67 -13.63
C VAL A 271 18.46 14.43 -14.00
N ARG A 272 19.30 14.77 -13.01
CA ARG A 272 20.58 15.45 -13.28
C ARG A 272 21.56 14.59 -14.08
N ALA A 273 21.60 13.29 -13.84
CA ALA A 273 22.47 12.37 -14.56
C ALA A 273 22.03 12.17 -16.03
N PHE A 274 20.74 12.27 -16.30
CA PHE A 274 20.21 12.22 -17.67
C PHE A 274 20.43 13.53 -18.45
N PHE A 275 20.41 14.68 -17.75
CA PHE A 275 20.56 16.03 -18.34
C PHE A 275 21.83 16.77 -17.89
N PRO A 276 23.03 16.16 -18.02
CA PRO A 276 24.25 16.74 -17.45
C PRO A 276 24.62 18.09 -18.06
N LYS A 277 24.38 18.32 -19.36
CA LYS A 277 24.74 19.58 -20.02
C LYS A 277 23.78 20.70 -19.60
N THR A 278 22.48 20.44 -19.58
CA THR A 278 21.48 21.42 -19.16
C THR A 278 21.70 21.85 -17.72
N PHE A 279 21.94 20.91 -16.79
CA PHE A 279 22.19 21.28 -15.39
C PHE A 279 23.54 21.96 -15.17
N ALA A 280 24.58 21.63 -15.96
CA ALA A 280 25.85 22.34 -15.90
C ALA A 280 25.72 23.80 -16.37
N GLN A 281 24.87 24.07 -17.37
CA GLN A 281 24.70 25.41 -17.94
C GLN A 281 23.67 26.27 -17.18
N TYR A 282 22.55 25.68 -16.76
CA TYR A 282 21.39 26.40 -16.22
C TYR A 282 21.01 26.01 -14.79
N GLY A 283 21.78 25.15 -14.12
CA GLY A 283 21.47 24.65 -12.78
C GLY A 283 21.23 25.75 -11.74
N ASP A 284 22.05 26.80 -11.75
CA ASP A 284 21.89 27.95 -10.85
C ASP A 284 20.63 28.78 -11.16
N VAL A 285 20.25 28.87 -12.44
CA VAL A 285 19.03 29.58 -12.88
C VAL A 285 17.80 28.81 -12.41
N LEU A 286 17.78 27.49 -12.63
CA LEU A 286 16.72 26.59 -12.17
C LEU A 286 16.58 26.66 -10.63
N ALA A 287 17.69 26.56 -9.90
CA ALA A 287 17.68 26.62 -8.44
C ALA A 287 17.15 27.95 -7.90
N LYS A 288 17.58 29.09 -8.46
CA LYS A 288 17.08 30.43 -8.07
C LYS A 288 15.60 30.62 -8.37
N ALA A 289 15.08 29.93 -9.39
CA ALA A 289 13.67 29.91 -9.73
C ALA A 289 12.85 28.94 -8.87
N GLY A 290 13.48 28.21 -7.95
CA GLY A 290 12.82 27.17 -7.15
C GLY A 290 12.46 25.92 -7.94
N LEU A 291 13.02 25.74 -9.15
CA LEU A 291 12.77 24.58 -10.00
C LEU A 291 13.76 23.47 -9.63
N THR A 292 13.26 22.49 -8.87
CA THR A 292 14.06 21.36 -8.39
C THR A 292 13.82 20.10 -9.22
N PRO A 293 14.88 19.34 -9.56
CA PRO A 293 14.71 18.04 -10.20
C PRO A 293 14.09 16.98 -9.28
N ASN A 294 14.06 17.21 -7.97
CA ASN A 294 13.42 16.30 -7.01
C ASN A 294 11.90 16.20 -7.24
N ASP A 295 11.30 17.23 -7.86
CA ASP A 295 9.88 17.27 -8.21
C ASP A 295 9.60 16.79 -9.65
N GLY A 296 10.66 16.41 -10.39
CA GLY A 296 10.61 15.91 -11.76
C GLY A 296 10.47 16.96 -12.86
N LEU A 297 10.57 16.48 -14.12
CA LEU A 297 10.58 17.35 -15.30
C LEU A 297 9.27 18.11 -15.49
N GLY A 298 8.13 17.56 -15.05
CA GLY A 298 6.84 18.23 -15.19
C GLY A 298 6.78 19.55 -14.43
N GLY A 299 7.33 19.57 -13.21
CA GLY A 299 7.47 20.79 -12.41
C GLY A 299 8.43 21.79 -13.04
N ILE A 300 9.59 21.30 -13.52
CA ILE A 300 10.58 22.14 -14.21
C ILE A 300 9.96 22.79 -15.45
N TRP A 301 9.37 22.03 -16.37
CA TRP A 301 8.83 22.56 -17.62
C TRP A 301 7.71 23.57 -17.41
N LYS A 302 6.79 23.32 -16.48
CA LYS A 302 5.77 24.30 -16.12
C LYS A 302 6.39 25.59 -15.57
N GLY A 303 7.46 25.47 -14.78
CA GLY A 303 8.21 26.60 -14.25
C GLY A 303 8.97 27.40 -15.31
N LEU A 304 9.46 26.75 -16.38
CA LEU A 304 10.17 27.42 -17.47
C LEU A 304 9.32 28.48 -18.18
N GLU A 305 8.00 28.30 -18.23
CA GLU A 305 7.05 29.26 -18.83
C GLU A 305 7.13 30.65 -18.16
N SER A 306 7.62 30.72 -16.92
CA SER A 306 7.75 31.95 -16.14
C SER A 306 9.17 32.54 -16.20
N LEU A 307 10.11 31.91 -16.91
CA LEU A 307 11.51 32.34 -16.99
C LEU A 307 11.84 33.02 -18.32
N PRO A 308 12.60 34.14 -18.31
CA PRO A 308 13.03 34.80 -19.54
C PRO A 308 13.86 33.91 -20.48
N GLN A 309 14.60 32.94 -19.92
CA GLN A 309 15.42 31.96 -20.64
C GLN A 309 14.70 30.62 -20.82
N GLY A 310 13.39 30.54 -20.54
CA GLY A 310 12.62 29.29 -20.51
C GLY A 310 12.71 28.47 -21.79
N GLU A 311 12.53 29.10 -22.95
CA GLU A 311 12.62 28.44 -24.26
C GLU A 311 14.03 27.88 -24.55
N GLU A 312 15.08 28.61 -24.16
CA GLU A 312 16.48 28.19 -24.34
C GLU A 312 16.79 26.97 -23.46
N ILE A 313 16.36 27.01 -22.20
CA ILE A 313 16.51 25.90 -21.26
C ILE A 313 15.72 24.68 -21.74
N LYS A 314 14.48 24.87 -22.21
CA LYS A 314 13.65 23.80 -22.76
C LYS A 314 14.33 23.14 -23.97
N ALA A 315 14.86 23.94 -24.90
CA ALA A 315 15.59 23.42 -26.05
C ALA A 315 16.84 22.62 -25.65
N SER A 316 17.52 23.00 -24.55
CA SER A 316 18.63 22.24 -23.98
C SER A 316 18.19 20.86 -23.47
N PHE A 317 17.07 20.78 -22.74
CA PHE A 317 16.47 19.50 -22.33
C PHE A 317 16.07 18.64 -23.53
N ASP A 318 15.41 19.22 -24.53
CA ASP A 318 14.98 18.50 -25.74
C ASP A 318 16.17 17.94 -26.53
N ALA A 319 17.29 18.66 -26.57
CA ALA A 319 18.52 18.19 -27.21
C ALA A 319 19.12 16.98 -26.48
N GLU A 320 19.19 17.01 -25.16
CA GLU A 320 19.69 15.86 -24.37
C GLU A 320 18.72 14.67 -24.38
N LEU A 321 17.40 14.88 -24.48
CA LEU A 321 16.43 13.81 -24.77
C LEU A 321 16.70 13.13 -26.12
N ALA A 322 17.02 13.92 -27.15
CA ALA A 322 17.33 13.38 -28.48
C ALA A 322 18.71 12.70 -28.54
N GLU A 323 19.66 13.16 -27.74
CA GLU A 323 21.00 12.55 -27.64
C GLU A 323 21.07 11.36 -26.67
N GLY A 324 20.18 11.26 -25.68
CA GLY A 324 20.17 10.22 -24.66
C GLY A 324 19.63 8.85 -25.13
N PRO A 325 19.56 7.84 -24.24
CA PRO A 325 18.72 6.67 -24.49
C PRO A 325 17.24 7.06 -24.51
N ASP A 326 16.42 6.27 -25.20
CA ASP A 326 14.97 6.40 -25.07
C ASP A 326 14.54 6.12 -23.62
N LEU A 327 13.61 6.92 -23.10
CA LEU A 327 13.05 6.76 -21.76
C LEU A 327 11.80 5.89 -21.81
N ALA A 328 11.57 5.11 -20.75
CA ALA A 328 10.27 4.51 -20.52
C ALA A 328 9.19 5.59 -20.39
N MET A 329 8.02 5.34 -20.97
CA MET A 329 6.87 6.25 -21.00
C MET A 329 5.83 5.86 -19.97
N VAL A 330 5.27 6.88 -19.31
CA VAL A 330 4.05 6.77 -18.49
C VAL A 330 2.82 6.98 -19.37
N ASP A 331 2.90 7.95 -20.30
CA ASP A 331 1.88 8.23 -21.31
C ASP A 331 2.57 8.73 -22.60
N SER A 332 2.76 7.82 -23.56
CA SER A 332 3.43 8.06 -24.84
C SER A 332 2.74 9.16 -25.66
N HIS A 333 1.40 9.15 -25.71
CA HIS A 333 0.60 10.12 -26.47
C HIS A 333 0.70 11.55 -25.93
N ARG A 334 0.98 11.70 -24.64
CA ARG A 334 1.18 13.01 -23.99
C ARG A 334 2.65 13.38 -23.81
N GLY A 335 3.57 12.52 -24.25
CA GLY A 335 5.01 12.72 -24.06
C GLY A 335 5.47 12.62 -22.60
N ILE A 336 4.67 11.99 -21.72
CA ILE A 336 4.99 11.86 -20.30
C ILE A 336 5.93 10.67 -20.11
N THR A 337 7.18 10.97 -19.78
CA THR A 337 8.26 10.00 -19.51
C THR A 337 8.31 9.61 -18.03
N ASN A 338 9.06 8.56 -17.71
CA ASN A 338 9.40 8.14 -16.35
C ASN A 338 10.02 9.27 -15.50
N LEU A 339 10.62 10.29 -16.11
CA LEU A 339 11.28 11.39 -15.40
C LEU A 339 10.36 12.59 -15.12
N HIS A 340 9.09 12.54 -15.52
CA HIS A 340 8.17 13.66 -15.38
C HIS A 340 7.72 13.92 -13.95
N VAL A 341 7.28 12.87 -13.25
CA VAL A 341 6.76 12.95 -11.89
C VAL A 341 7.35 11.79 -11.08
N PRO A 342 8.01 12.05 -9.93
CA PRO A 342 8.68 11.02 -9.14
C PRO A 342 7.78 9.87 -8.69
N SER A 343 6.48 10.12 -8.55
CA SER A 343 5.49 9.16 -8.07
C SER A 343 4.75 8.39 -9.17
N ASP A 344 5.01 8.66 -10.46
CA ASP A 344 4.28 7.99 -11.55
C ASP A 344 4.71 6.52 -11.72
N VAL A 345 6.00 6.23 -11.53
CA VAL A 345 6.58 4.88 -11.66
C VAL A 345 7.04 4.40 -10.29
N ILE A 346 6.19 3.59 -9.65
CA ILE A 346 6.41 3.10 -8.28
C ILE A 346 6.92 1.66 -8.34
N VAL A 347 8.08 1.37 -7.74
CA VAL A 347 8.86 0.12 -7.93
C VAL A 347 8.07 -1.17 -7.72
N ASP A 348 7.29 -1.27 -6.65
CA ASP A 348 6.48 -2.44 -6.30
C ASP A 348 5.37 -2.74 -7.31
N ALA A 349 4.83 -1.73 -8.00
CA ALA A 349 3.82 -1.92 -9.03
C ALA A 349 4.42 -2.03 -10.45
N SER A 350 5.42 -1.20 -10.73
CA SER A 350 6.04 -1.09 -12.05
C SER A 350 6.93 -2.28 -12.40
N MET A 351 7.70 -2.82 -11.45
CA MET A 351 8.55 -3.98 -11.70
C MET A 351 7.72 -5.24 -12.03
N PRO A 352 6.67 -5.62 -11.27
CA PRO A 352 5.84 -6.75 -11.65
C PRO A 352 5.07 -6.53 -12.96
N ALA A 353 4.63 -5.30 -13.25
CA ALA A 353 3.97 -4.97 -14.52
C ALA A 353 4.91 -5.16 -15.72
N MET A 354 6.16 -4.70 -15.59
CA MET A 354 7.22 -4.94 -16.58
C MET A 354 7.50 -6.43 -16.73
N ILE A 355 7.68 -7.16 -15.62
CA ILE A 355 7.98 -8.60 -15.65
C ILE A 355 6.85 -9.39 -16.32
N ARG A 356 5.59 -9.06 -15.99
CA ARG A 356 4.42 -9.67 -16.60
C ARG A 356 4.33 -9.37 -18.10
N THR A 357 4.80 -8.21 -18.55
CA THR A 357 4.72 -7.75 -19.93
C THR A 357 6.01 -8.11 -20.68
N SER A 358 6.43 -9.38 -20.61
CA SER A 358 7.60 -9.90 -21.33
C SER A 358 8.95 -9.29 -20.91
N GLY A 359 9.01 -8.55 -19.80
CA GLY A 359 10.17 -7.73 -19.44
C GLY A 359 10.20 -6.37 -20.14
N HIS A 360 9.11 -5.93 -20.75
CA HIS A 360 9.07 -4.69 -21.52
C HIS A 360 8.45 -3.52 -20.76
N MET A 361 8.83 -2.31 -21.17
CA MET A 361 8.11 -1.06 -20.90
C MET A 361 7.71 -0.39 -22.23
N TRP A 362 6.99 0.74 -22.15
CA TRP A 362 6.50 1.44 -23.33
C TRP A 362 7.47 2.52 -23.77
N ASN A 363 7.79 2.56 -25.07
CA ASN A 363 8.60 3.62 -25.67
C ASN A 363 7.75 4.79 -26.18
N LYS A 364 8.39 5.83 -26.73
CA LYS A 364 7.72 7.03 -27.27
C LYS A 364 6.77 6.76 -28.45
N ASP A 365 6.93 5.62 -29.11
CA ASP A 365 6.12 5.20 -30.26
C ASP A 365 4.95 4.28 -29.86
N ASP A 366 4.66 4.18 -28.56
CA ASP A 366 3.62 3.33 -27.98
C ASP A 366 3.83 1.83 -28.25
N GLN A 367 5.11 1.40 -28.21
CA GLN A 367 5.51 0.01 -28.42
C GLN A 367 6.23 -0.55 -27.20
N GLU A 368 6.04 -1.85 -26.96
CA GLU A 368 6.80 -2.61 -25.97
C GLU A 368 8.28 -2.71 -26.37
N GLN A 369 9.19 -2.47 -25.43
CA GLN A 369 10.64 -2.59 -25.64
C GLN A 369 11.34 -3.04 -24.34
N ASP A 370 12.42 -3.82 -24.48
CA ASP A 370 13.32 -4.16 -23.37
C ASP A 370 13.81 -2.89 -22.65
N ALA A 371 14.00 -2.96 -21.33
CA ALA A 371 14.44 -1.83 -20.52
C ALA A 371 15.54 -2.20 -19.51
N LEU A 372 16.43 -1.25 -19.27
CA LEU A 372 17.32 -1.23 -18.12
C LEU A 372 16.55 -0.61 -16.94
N ALA A 373 16.13 -1.44 -16.00
CA ALA A 373 15.38 -1.06 -14.81
C ALA A 373 16.32 -0.62 -13.69
N VAL A 374 16.53 0.69 -13.54
CA VAL A 374 17.43 1.25 -12.55
C VAL A 374 16.75 1.31 -11.17
N ILE A 375 17.30 0.55 -10.24
CA ILE A 375 16.97 0.53 -8.81
C ILE A 375 18.28 0.81 -8.06
N PRO A 376 18.58 2.07 -7.69
CA PRO A 376 19.93 2.44 -7.26
C PRO A 376 20.45 1.65 -6.04
N ASP A 377 19.63 1.50 -5.01
CA ASP A 377 20.00 0.73 -3.82
C ASP A 377 19.86 -0.79 -4.05
N SER A 378 20.88 -1.55 -3.63
CA SER A 378 20.97 -2.99 -3.88
C SER A 378 20.28 -3.87 -2.83
N SER A 379 19.67 -3.31 -1.77
CA SER A 379 19.02 -4.11 -0.71
C SER A 379 17.98 -5.07 -1.26
N TYR A 380 17.21 -4.62 -2.26
CA TYR A 380 16.05 -5.35 -2.79
C TYR A 380 16.09 -5.58 -4.29
N ALA A 381 16.99 -4.90 -5.02
CA ALA A 381 17.09 -4.97 -6.48
C ALA A 381 17.30 -6.41 -6.99
N GLY A 382 18.09 -7.21 -6.27
CA GLY A 382 18.40 -8.60 -6.64
C GLY A 382 17.18 -9.54 -6.68
N VAL A 383 16.10 -9.22 -5.97
CA VAL A 383 14.84 -10.01 -6.02
C VAL A 383 14.23 -9.95 -7.41
N TYR A 384 14.08 -8.74 -7.97
CA TYR A 384 13.52 -8.58 -9.31
C TYR A 384 14.43 -9.15 -10.39
N GLN A 385 15.75 -8.96 -10.24
CA GLN A 385 16.73 -9.55 -11.17
C GLN A 385 16.62 -11.08 -11.21
N ALA A 386 16.49 -11.75 -10.05
CA ALA A 386 16.33 -13.20 -10.00
C ALA A 386 15.05 -13.69 -10.70
N VAL A 387 13.94 -12.94 -10.61
CA VAL A 387 12.70 -13.27 -11.34
C VAL A 387 12.85 -13.04 -12.85
N ILE A 388 13.53 -11.97 -13.26
CA ILE A 388 13.82 -11.68 -14.67
C ILE A 388 14.67 -12.81 -15.27
N GLU A 389 15.75 -13.21 -14.59
CA GLU A 389 16.62 -14.31 -15.02
C GLU A 389 15.86 -15.63 -15.12
N ASP A 390 14.99 -15.94 -14.15
CA ASP A 390 14.14 -17.12 -14.18
C ASP A 390 13.17 -17.09 -15.38
N CYS A 391 12.54 -15.94 -15.67
CA CYS A 391 11.67 -15.81 -16.83
C CYS A 391 12.42 -15.91 -18.17
N LYS A 392 13.64 -15.36 -18.28
CA LYS A 392 14.49 -15.55 -19.48
C LYS A 392 14.85 -17.02 -19.68
N ALA A 393 15.14 -17.75 -18.60
CA ALA A 393 15.54 -19.15 -18.67
C ALA A 393 14.36 -20.11 -18.89
N ASN A 394 13.23 -19.86 -18.24
CA ASN A 394 12.12 -20.80 -18.14
C ASN A 394 10.81 -20.31 -18.79
N GLY A 395 10.84 -19.15 -19.45
CA GLY A 395 9.66 -18.52 -20.03
C GLY A 395 8.74 -17.88 -18.98
N ALA A 396 7.62 -17.34 -19.45
CA ALA A 396 6.61 -16.74 -18.56
C ALA A 396 6.04 -17.76 -17.56
N TYR A 397 5.55 -17.28 -16.42
CA TYR A 397 4.76 -18.11 -15.51
C TYR A 397 3.41 -18.48 -16.13
N ASP A 398 2.86 -19.62 -15.71
CA ASP A 398 1.54 -20.10 -16.13
C ASP A 398 0.54 -20.00 -14.96
N PRO A 399 -0.38 -19.01 -14.98
CA PRO A 399 -1.39 -18.84 -13.93
C PRO A 399 -2.31 -20.04 -13.72
N SER A 400 -2.45 -20.91 -14.73
CA SER A 400 -3.32 -22.11 -14.64
C SER A 400 -2.75 -23.21 -13.75
N THR A 401 -1.42 -23.26 -13.60
CA THR A 401 -0.71 -24.34 -12.91
C THR A 401 0.15 -23.86 -11.74
N MET A 402 0.62 -22.60 -11.76
CA MET A 402 1.58 -22.11 -10.77
C MET A 402 1.02 -22.14 -9.33
N GLY A 403 1.93 -22.36 -8.38
CA GLY A 403 1.67 -22.29 -6.94
C GLY A 403 1.43 -20.85 -6.48
N SER A 404 1.60 -20.62 -5.18
CA SER A 404 1.42 -19.30 -4.58
C SER A 404 2.55 -18.94 -3.61
N VAL A 405 2.86 -17.64 -3.51
CA VAL A 405 3.81 -17.13 -2.52
C VAL A 405 3.11 -16.13 -1.60
N PRO A 406 2.47 -16.61 -0.51
CA PRO A 406 2.01 -15.76 0.58
C PRO A 406 3.14 -14.98 1.24
N ASN A 407 2.79 -13.91 1.96
CA ASN A 407 3.75 -13.13 2.72
C ASN A 407 3.34 -12.96 4.19
N VAL A 408 4.31 -13.19 5.08
CA VAL A 408 4.29 -12.78 6.49
C VAL A 408 5.28 -11.64 6.67
N GLY A 409 4.77 -10.42 6.82
CA GLY A 409 5.57 -9.19 6.76
C GLY A 409 5.72 -8.50 8.11
N LEU A 410 6.95 -8.21 8.52
CA LEU A 410 7.25 -7.37 9.67
C LEU A 410 6.88 -5.92 9.35
N MET A 411 5.91 -5.35 10.06
CA MET A 411 5.48 -3.96 9.80
C MET A 411 4.97 -3.19 11.03
N ALA A 412 4.68 -3.90 12.13
CA ALA A 412 4.07 -3.29 13.30
C ALA A 412 4.92 -2.12 13.82
N GLN A 413 4.24 -1.05 14.27
CA GLN A 413 4.89 0.13 14.87
C GLN A 413 5.91 0.83 13.96
N LYS A 414 5.63 0.86 12.64
CA LYS A 414 6.49 1.47 11.61
C LYS A 414 7.90 0.87 11.56
N ALA A 415 7.98 -0.46 11.58
CA ALA A 415 9.24 -1.18 11.48
C ALA A 415 10.07 -0.74 10.26
N GLU A 416 11.39 -0.66 10.45
CA GLU A 416 12.41 -0.49 9.41
C GLU A 416 12.27 0.85 8.64
N GLU A 417 12.43 0.85 7.31
CA GLU A 417 12.48 2.07 6.49
C GLU A 417 11.20 2.91 6.55
N TYR A 418 10.06 2.29 6.84
CA TYR A 418 8.77 2.98 6.89
C TYR A 418 8.63 3.85 8.14
N GLY A 419 9.52 3.65 9.13
CA GLY A 419 9.70 4.52 10.28
C GLY A 419 10.80 5.56 10.11
N SER A 420 11.55 5.58 9.01
CA SER A 420 12.81 6.35 8.91
C SER A 420 12.64 7.81 8.51
N HIS A 421 11.44 8.26 8.13
CA HIS A 421 11.26 9.54 7.44
C HIS A 421 11.75 10.75 8.25
N ASP A 422 11.53 10.75 9.57
CA ASP A 422 11.98 11.82 10.47
C ASP A 422 13.43 11.65 10.94
N LYS A 423 14.13 10.66 10.38
CA LYS A 423 15.51 10.25 10.64
C LYS A 423 16.32 10.09 9.34
N THR A 424 15.86 10.72 8.26
CA THR A 424 16.52 10.73 6.95
C THR A 424 16.93 12.16 6.61
N PHE A 425 18.19 12.38 6.25
CA PHE A 425 18.75 13.72 6.05
C PHE A 425 19.63 13.77 4.80
N GLU A 426 19.46 14.81 3.99
CA GLU A 426 20.50 15.24 3.05
C GLU A 426 21.58 15.98 3.83
N ILE A 427 22.81 15.52 3.72
CA ILE A 427 23.90 15.99 4.58
C ILE A 427 24.38 17.38 4.14
N PRO A 428 24.37 18.39 5.03
CA PRO A 428 24.72 19.76 4.65
C PRO A 428 26.23 20.00 4.51
N ALA A 429 27.06 19.22 5.22
CA ALA A 429 28.51 19.39 5.25
C ALA A 429 29.21 18.04 5.47
N THR A 430 30.44 17.92 4.96
CA THR A 430 31.28 16.74 5.16
C THR A 430 31.66 16.59 6.64
N GLY A 431 31.65 15.35 7.13
CA GLY A 431 31.96 15.04 8.51
C GLY A 431 31.57 13.62 8.89
N THR A 432 31.11 13.44 10.13
CA THR A 432 30.60 12.17 10.64
C THR A 432 29.24 12.37 11.32
N VAL A 433 28.23 11.64 10.85
CA VAL A 433 26.96 11.52 11.57
C VAL A 433 27.15 10.53 12.71
N ARG A 434 26.80 10.95 13.92
CA ARG A 434 26.86 10.17 15.15
C ARG A 434 25.45 10.01 15.72
N VAL A 435 25.11 8.78 16.08
CA VAL A 435 23.94 8.45 16.87
C VAL A 435 24.41 8.22 18.29
N LEU A 436 24.03 9.11 19.20
CA LEU A 436 24.49 9.15 20.58
C LEU A 436 23.40 8.66 21.52
N ASP A 437 23.77 7.93 22.57
CA ASP A 437 22.89 7.63 23.71
C ASP A 437 22.67 8.87 24.61
N LYS A 438 21.85 8.73 25.66
CA LYS A 438 21.58 9.83 26.61
C LYS A 438 22.82 10.27 27.39
N ASP A 439 23.83 9.40 27.53
CA ASP A 439 25.08 9.65 28.25
C ASP A 439 26.14 10.30 27.33
N GLY A 440 25.84 10.43 26.03
CA GLY A 440 26.69 11.03 25.02
C GLY A 440 27.68 10.07 24.37
N ASN A 441 27.53 8.75 24.54
CA ASN A 441 28.36 7.76 23.87
C ASN A 441 27.83 7.47 22.46
N ALA A 442 28.73 7.29 21.50
CA ALA A 442 28.37 6.91 20.14
C ALA A 442 27.96 5.43 20.07
N VAL A 443 26.71 5.21 19.64
CA VAL A 443 26.12 3.89 19.40
C VAL A 443 26.33 3.48 17.94
N LEU A 444 26.16 4.42 17.00
CA LEU A 444 26.43 4.24 15.57
C LEU A 444 27.12 5.49 15.02
N GLU A 445 28.02 5.30 14.06
CA GLU A 445 28.70 6.39 13.37
C GLU A 445 28.80 6.12 11.87
N GLN A 446 28.58 7.14 11.06
CA GLN A 446 28.75 7.10 9.61
C GLN A 446 29.53 8.33 9.14
N THR A 447 30.69 8.13 8.51
CA THR A 447 31.35 9.20 7.76
C THR A 447 30.43 9.63 6.63
N VAL A 448 30.33 10.92 6.33
CA VAL A 448 29.43 11.49 5.32
C VAL A 448 30.11 12.61 4.54
N ALA A 449 29.74 12.79 3.28
CA ALA A 449 30.08 13.96 2.48
C ALA A 449 28.86 14.88 2.32
N ALA A 450 29.09 16.17 2.02
CA ALA A 450 28.00 17.08 1.68
C ALA A 450 27.17 16.55 0.48
N GLY A 451 25.85 16.53 0.64
CA GLY A 451 24.88 15.98 -0.31
C GLY A 451 24.61 14.48 -0.15
N ASP A 452 25.39 13.73 0.64
CA ASP A 452 25.06 12.32 0.92
C ASP A 452 23.68 12.20 1.57
N ILE A 453 23.04 11.04 1.43
CA ILE A 453 21.73 10.76 2.04
C ILE A 453 21.98 9.82 3.22
N PHE A 454 21.83 10.31 4.44
CA PHE A 454 21.87 9.49 5.66
C PHE A 454 20.46 9.03 6.05
N ARG A 455 20.35 7.81 6.59
CA ARG A 455 19.11 7.27 7.12
C ARG A 455 19.37 6.44 8.38
N MET A 456 18.48 6.58 9.38
CA MET A 456 18.40 5.66 10.53
C MET A 456 17.01 5.01 10.62
N CYS A 457 16.95 3.69 10.83
CA CYS A 457 15.72 2.92 11.00
C CYS A 457 15.63 2.29 12.40
N GLN A 458 14.43 1.82 12.75
CA GLN A 458 14.10 1.25 14.06
C GLN A 458 13.16 0.06 13.91
N THR A 459 13.45 -1.03 14.62
CA THR A 459 12.62 -2.23 14.63
C THR A 459 12.54 -2.81 16.03
N LYS A 460 11.35 -2.69 16.64
CA LYS A 460 11.14 -3.08 18.04
C LYS A 460 11.08 -4.59 18.21
N ASP A 461 11.51 -5.05 19.38
CA ASP A 461 11.61 -6.47 19.69
C ASP A 461 10.25 -7.20 19.70
N VAL A 462 9.23 -6.56 20.28
CA VAL A 462 7.86 -7.11 20.35
C VAL A 462 7.30 -7.39 18.95
N PRO A 463 7.34 -6.45 17.98
CA PRO A 463 7.05 -6.72 16.58
C PRO A 463 7.81 -7.90 15.97
N ILE A 464 9.12 -8.05 16.24
CA ILE A 464 9.92 -9.15 15.70
C ILE A 464 9.45 -10.50 16.26
N ARG A 465 9.21 -10.58 17.57
CA ARG A 465 8.74 -11.81 18.22
C ARG A 465 7.36 -12.23 17.72
N ASP A 466 6.44 -11.27 17.56
CA ASP A 466 5.12 -11.52 16.97
C ASP A 466 5.22 -11.98 15.50
N TRP A 467 6.12 -11.37 14.71
CA TRP A 467 6.36 -11.75 13.32
C TRP A 467 6.85 -13.21 13.19
N VAL A 468 7.77 -13.65 14.06
CA VAL A 468 8.22 -15.06 14.13
C VAL A 468 7.06 -16.00 14.49
N LYS A 469 6.26 -15.63 15.50
CA LYS A 469 5.05 -16.38 15.89
C LYS A 469 4.06 -16.52 14.73
N LEU A 470 3.82 -15.43 13.98
CA LEU A 470 2.92 -15.43 12.84
C LEU A 470 3.44 -16.35 11.73
N ALA A 471 4.75 -16.33 11.45
CA ALA A 471 5.37 -17.21 10.46
C ALA A 471 5.17 -18.70 10.80
N VAL A 472 5.41 -19.09 12.06
CA VAL A 472 5.18 -20.46 12.53
C VAL A 472 3.69 -20.83 12.45
N THR A 473 2.80 -19.90 12.84
CA THR A 473 1.35 -20.09 12.80
C THR A 473 0.88 -20.37 11.36
N ARG A 474 1.35 -19.59 10.39
CA ARG A 474 1.00 -19.77 8.97
C ARG A 474 1.57 -21.07 8.40
N ALA A 475 2.85 -21.37 8.67
CA ALA A 475 3.47 -22.62 8.23
C ALA A 475 2.73 -23.86 8.78
N ARG A 476 2.30 -23.81 10.05
CA ARG A 476 1.49 -24.86 10.66
C ARG A 476 0.11 -25.00 10.03
N ALA A 477 -0.55 -23.87 9.77
CA ALA A 477 -1.90 -23.85 9.23
C ALA A 477 -1.98 -24.38 7.79
N THR A 478 -0.95 -24.13 6.97
CA THR A 478 -0.96 -24.55 5.56
C THR A 478 -0.12 -25.78 5.25
N GLY A 479 0.86 -26.11 6.11
CA GLY A 479 1.88 -27.12 5.82
C GLY A 479 2.93 -26.68 4.81
N ASP A 480 2.86 -25.44 4.31
CA ASP A 480 3.82 -24.91 3.34
C ASP A 480 5.15 -24.55 4.01
N PRO A 481 6.29 -24.67 3.30
CA PRO A 481 7.56 -24.17 3.78
C PRO A 481 7.52 -22.65 4.00
N ALA A 482 8.03 -22.19 5.15
CA ALA A 482 8.24 -20.78 5.44
C ALA A 482 9.72 -20.42 5.33
N VAL A 483 10.03 -19.41 4.53
CA VAL A 483 11.40 -18.94 4.30
C VAL A 483 11.51 -17.52 4.80
N PHE A 484 12.43 -17.27 5.72
CA PHE A 484 12.85 -15.94 6.16
C PHE A 484 13.83 -15.36 5.15
N TRP A 485 13.51 -14.20 4.57
CA TRP A 485 14.31 -13.54 3.53
C TRP A 485 15.20 -12.51 4.19
N LEU A 486 16.34 -12.97 4.69
CA LEU A 486 17.28 -12.18 5.48
C LEU A 486 18.70 -12.41 4.95
N ASP A 487 19.38 -11.32 4.61
CA ASP A 487 20.76 -11.34 4.10
C ASP A 487 21.76 -11.26 5.26
N GLU A 488 22.48 -12.35 5.55
CA GLU A 488 23.56 -12.33 6.57
C GLU A 488 24.66 -11.29 6.27
N GLY A 489 24.76 -10.80 5.02
CA GLY A 489 25.68 -9.72 4.63
C GLY A 489 25.20 -8.30 5.00
N ARG A 490 23.94 -8.13 5.41
CA ARG A 490 23.41 -6.86 5.93
C ARG A 490 23.45 -6.84 7.45
N ALA A 491 23.91 -5.74 8.03
CA ALA A 491 24.06 -5.64 9.49
C ALA A 491 22.71 -5.74 10.21
N HIS A 492 21.66 -5.12 9.65
CA HIS A 492 20.30 -5.19 10.19
C HIS A 492 19.73 -6.61 10.12
N ASP A 493 19.77 -7.22 8.94
CA ASP A 493 19.26 -8.57 8.74
C ASP A 493 20.02 -9.59 9.60
N ALA A 494 21.34 -9.43 9.80
CA ALA A 494 22.11 -10.28 10.71
C ALA A 494 21.58 -10.22 12.16
N ASN A 495 21.20 -9.03 12.65
CA ASN A 495 20.54 -8.87 13.95
C ASN A 495 19.15 -9.52 13.95
N LEU A 496 18.35 -9.37 12.88
CA LEU A 496 17.06 -10.06 12.76
C LEU A 496 17.22 -11.58 12.73
N ILE A 497 18.24 -12.12 12.05
CA ILE A 497 18.54 -13.56 12.04
C ILE A 497 18.83 -14.07 13.45
N ALA A 498 19.59 -13.31 14.25
CA ALA A 498 19.84 -13.65 15.64
C ALA A 498 18.53 -13.70 16.46
N LYS A 499 17.64 -12.71 16.28
CA LYS A 499 16.31 -12.68 16.92
C LYS A 499 15.40 -13.83 16.47
N VAL A 500 15.38 -14.14 15.17
CA VAL A 500 14.63 -15.29 14.63
C VAL A 500 15.12 -16.59 15.25
N LYS A 501 16.45 -16.81 15.31
CA LYS A 501 17.05 -17.99 15.95
C LYS A 501 16.75 -18.05 17.45
N GLN A 502 16.62 -16.91 18.12
CA GLN A 502 16.24 -16.81 19.52
C GLN A 502 14.77 -17.17 19.76
N TYR A 503 13.85 -16.72 18.90
CA TYR A 503 12.40 -16.85 19.12
C TYR A 503 11.79 -18.11 18.52
N LEU A 504 12.36 -18.69 17.47
CA LEU A 504 11.86 -19.95 16.90
C LEU A 504 11.71 -21.10 17.92
N PRO A 505 12.66 -21.31 18.87
CA PRO A 505 12.53 -22.33 19.92
C PRO A 505 11.37 -22.12 20.90
N GLU A 506 10.73 -20.94 20.93
CA GLU A 506 9.56 -20.68 21.77
C GLU A 506 8.26 -21.25 21.18
N HIS A 507 8.32 -21.82 19.98
CA HIS A 507 7.19 -22.38 19.26
C HIS A 507 7.40 -23.85 18.91
N ASP A 508 6.31 -24.60 18.80
CA ASP A 508 6.35 -25.95 18.26
C ASP A 508 6.59 -25.89 16.74
N THR A 509 7.81 -26.26 16.34
CA THR A 509 8.24 -26.32 14.94
C THR A 509 8.37 -27.76 14.42
N GLU A 510 7.95 -28.77 15.19
CA GLU A 510 8.03 -30.17 14.78
C GLU A 510 7.21 -30.41 13.51
N GLY A 511 7.82 -31.01 12.50
CA GLY A 511 7.18 -31.27 11.20
C GLY A 511 7.05 -30.05 10.27
N LEU A 512 7.53 -28.86 10.67
CA LEU A 512 7.54 -27.67 9.81
C LEU A 512 8.84 -27.56 9.02
N THR A 513 8.75 -27.02 7.80
CA THR A 513 9.94 -26.61 7.03
C THR A 513 10.13 -25.11 7.17
N ILE A 514 11.06 -24.69 8.04
CA ILE A 514 11.42 -23.28 8.23
C ILE A 514 12.88 -23.08 7.81
N LYS A 515 13.14 -22.10 6.95
CA LYS A 515 14.48 -21.79 6.42
C LYS A 515 14.79 -20.31 6.54
N ILE A 516 16.07 -19.96 6.59
CA ILE A 516 16.56 -18.58 6.47
C ILE A 516 17.46 -18.54 5.22
N MET A 517 17.21 -17.61 4.31
CA MET A 517 17.95 -17.44 3.06
C MET A 517 18.09 -15.95 2.74
N SER A 518 19.14 -15.57 2.02
CA SER A 518 19.23 -14.22 1.46
C SER A 518 18.06 -13.96 0.51
N PRO A 519 17.61 -12.71 0.30
CA PRO A 519 16.49 -12.40 -0.57
C PRO A 519 16.60 -13.00 -1.99
N VAL A 520 17.81 -13.03 -2.57
CA VAL A 520 18.07 -13.61 -3.88
C VAL A 520 17.85 -15.13 -3.87
N GLU A 521 18.44 -15.84 -2.91
CA GLU A 521 18.31 -17.31 -2.83
C GLU A 521 16.89 -17.73 -2.44
N ALA A 522 16.23 -16.97 -1.58
CA ALA A 522 14.83 -17.15 -1.23
C ALA A 522 13.91 -16.96 -2.43
N THR A 523 14.20 -15.97 -3.30
CA THR A 523 13.47 -15.75 -4.55
C THR A 523 13.63 -16.96 -5.47
N LYS A 524 14.85 -17.40 -5.75
CA LYS A 524 15.15 -18.57 -6.60
C LYS A 524 14.43 -19.83 -6.11
N TYR A 525 14.51 -20.12 -4.81
CA TYR A 525 13.80 -21.24 -4.19
C TYR A 525 12.29 -21.14 -4.38
N SER A 526 11.73 -19.94 -4.22
CA SER A 526 10.29 -19.71 -4.32
C SER A 526 9.79 -19.82 -5.76
N VAL A 527 10.51 -19.28 -6.74
CA VAL A 527 10.11 -19.33 -8.16
C VAL A 527 10.30 -20.73 -8.77
N GLU A 528 11.29 -21.49 -8.31
CA GLU A 528 11.42 -22.89 -8.72
C GLU A 528 10.21 -23.74 -8.25
N ARG A 529 9.76 -23.50 -7.01
CA ARG A 529 8.59 -24.16 -6.43
C ARG A 529 7.29 -23.69 -7.07
N ILE A 530 7.14 -22.38 -7.30
CA ILE A 530 5.91 -21.82 -7.87
C ILE A 530 5.63 -22.41 -9.25
N ARG A 531 6.67 -22.64 -10.07
CA ARG A 531 6.54 -23.29 -11.39
C ARG A 531 6.11 -24.76 -11.31
N ARG A 532 6.39 -25.44 -10.19
CA ARG A 532 5.96 -26.82 -9.91
C ARG A 532 4.55 -26.90 -9.31
N GLY A 533 3.84 -25.78 -9.20
CA GLY A 533 2.53 -25.74 -8.56
C GLY A 533 2.59 -25.77 -7.02
N GLU A 534 3.79 -25.61 -6.44
CA GLU A 534 4.02 -25.68 -5.00
C GLU A 534 4.04 -24.27 -4.37
N ASN A 535 3.58 -24.15 -3.13
CA ASN A 535 3.56 -22.87 -2.43
C ASN A 535 4.83 -22.66 -1.58
N THR A 536 5.15 -21.40 -1.29
CA THR A 536 6.21 -21.04 -0.33
C THR A 536 5.79 -19.78 0.42
N ILE A 537 5.78 -19.80 1.75
CA ILE A 537 5.52 -18.59 2.55
C ILE A 537 6.81 -17.76 2.59
N SER A 538 6.75 -16.54 2.07
CA SER A 538 7.81 -15.56 2.24
C SER A 538 7.64 -14.85 3.58
N VAL A 539 8.68 -14.85 4.41
CA VAL A 539 8.68 -14.22 5.73
C VAL A 539 9.72 -13.11 5.69
N THR A 540 9.27 -11.85 5.64
CA THR A 540 10.14 -10.73 5.23
C THR A 540 10.01 -9.50 6.12
N GLY A 541 11.01 -8.61 6.03
CA GLY A 541 10.90 -7.21 6.46
C GLY A 541 9.81 -6.44 5.70
N ASN A 542 9.62 -5.18 6.06
CA ASN A 542 8.53 -4.31 5.66
C ASN A 542 8.60 -3.91 4.18
N VAL A 543 9.80 -3.58 3.65
CA VAL A 543 9.94 -3.23 2.23
C VAL A 543 9.67 -4.45 1.35
N LEU A 544 10.27 -5.60 1.67
CA LEU A 544 10.02 -6.84 0.93
C LEU A 544 8.58 -7.34 1.08
N ARG A 545 7.91 -7.13 2.24
CA ARG A 545 6.47 -7.39 2.37
C ARG A 545 5.73 -6.66 1.27
N ASP A 546 6.02 -5.38 1.13
CA ASP A 546 5.37 -4.54 0.13
C ASP A 546 5.63 -5.06 -1.28
N TYR A 547 6.90 -5.25 -1.64
CA TYR A 547 7.31 -5.66 -2.99
C TYR A 547 6.75 -7.02 -3.37
N LEU A 548 6.81 -8.01 -2.48
CA LEU A 548 6.38 -9.37 -2.76
C LEU A 548 4.86 -9.51 -2.79
N THR A 549 4.13 -8.68 -2.02
CA THR A 549 2.67 -8.67 -2.04
C THR A 549 2.07 -7.94 -3.25
N ASP A 550 2.89 -7.31 -4.08
CA ASP A 550 2.52 -6.90 -5.44
C ASP A 550 3.07 -7.86 -6.49
N LEU A 551 4.34 -8.25 -6.38
CA LEU A 551 5.03 -9.10 -7.35
C LEU A 551 4.30 -10.42 -7.59
N PHE A 552 4.15 -11.27 -6.58
CA PHE A 552 3.57 -12.59 -6.78
C PHE A 552 2.09 -12.52 -7.13
N PRO A 553 1.24 -11.70 -6.48
CA PRO A 553 -0.15 -11.55 -6.88
C PRO A 553 -0.36 -11.03 -8.31
N ILE A 554 0.47 -10.11 -8.80
CA ILE A 554 0.39 -9.67 -10.19
C ILE A 554 0.73 -10.80 -11.16
N LEU A 555 1.70 -11.65 -10.85
CA LEU A 555 2.05 -12.82 -11.67
C LEU A 555 1.01 -13.96 -11.56
N GLU A 556 0.42 -14.15 -10.38
CA GLU A 556 -0.52 -15.23 -10.09
C GLU A 556 -1.95 -14.93 -10.53
N LEU A 557 -2.39 -13.69 -10.32
CA LEU A 557 -3.79 -13.27 -10.43
C LEU A 557 -4.00 -12.15 -11.46
N GLY A 558 -2.90 -11.60 -12.01
CA GLY A 558 -2.93 -10.47 -12.93
C GLY A 558 -3.16 -9.13 -12.23
N THR A 559 -3.27 -9.12 -10.91
CA THR A 559 -3.51 -7.94 -10.06
C THR A 559 -3.23 -8.25 -8.59
N SER A 560 -2.72 -7.29 -7.84
CA SER A 560 -2.59 -7.35 -6.38
C SER A 560 -3.83 -6.86 -5.63
N ALA A 561 -4.85 -6.35 -6.32
CA ALA A 561 -6.06 -5.80 -5.70
C ALA A 561 -6.99 -6.87 -5.10
N LYS A 562 -6.80 -8.16 -5.44
CA LYS A 562 -7.68 -9.27 -5.06
C LYS A 562 -7.05 -10.16 -3.98
N MET A 563 -6.45 -9.53 -2.97
CA MET A 563 -5.67 -10.20 -1.93
C MET A 563 -6.34 -10.07 -0.56
N LEU A 564 -6.18 -11.08 0.28
CA LEU A 564 -6.41 -10.94 1.72
C LEU A 564 -5.27 -10.14 2.32
N SER A 565 -5.61 -9.14 3.13
CA SER A 565 -4.67 -8.35 3.91
C SER A 565 -5.10 -8.35 5.37
N VAL A 566 -4.63 -9.35 6.10
CA VAL A 566 -4.92 -9.53 7.53
C VAL A 566 -3.77 -8.94 8.33
N VAL A 567 -4.11 -8.27 9.42
CA VAL A 567 -3.19 -7.76 10.42
C VAL A 567 -3.60 -8.35 11.75
N PRO A 568 -3.03 -9.51 12.14
CA PRO A 568 -3.20 -10.04 13.48
C PRO A 568 -2.62 -9.02 14.46
N LEU A 569 -3.48 -8.40 15.26
CA LEU A 569 -3.05 -7.40 16.22
C LEU A 569 -2.27 -8.09 17.35
N ILE A 570 -1.18 -7.49 17.81
CA ILE A 570 -0.24 -8.10 18.77
C ILE A 570 -0.98 -8.60 20.02
N ASN A 571 -1.98 -7.85 20.48
CA ASN A 571 -2.76 -8.17 21.68
C ASN A 571 -3.94 -9.11 21.44
N GLY A 572 -4.06 -9.70 20.24
CA GLY A 572 -4.93 -10.84 19.95
C GLY A 572 -6.17 -10.53 19.12
N GLY A 573 -6.49 -9.27 18.87
CA GLY A 573 -7.55 -8.86 17.93
C GLY A 573 -7.14 -9.03 16.46
N GLY A 574 -7.99 -8.56 15.55
CA GLY A 574 -7.79 -8.61 14.11
C GLY A 574 -8.15 -7.30 13.42
N LEU A 575 -7.29 -6.87 12.50
CA LEU A 575 -7.56 -5.83 11.52
C LEU A 575 -7.55 -6.45 10.11
N PHE A 576 -8.57 -6.17 9.32
CA PHE A 576 -8.79 -6.75 8.00
C PHE A 576 -8.88 -5.63 6.97
N GLU A 577 -7.80 -5.41 6.22
CA GLU A 577 -7.74 -4.38 5.19
C GLU A 577 -8.40 -4.89 3.90
N THR A 578 -9.37 -4.15 3.37
CA THR A 578 -10.12 -4.57 2.18
C THR A 578 -9.36 -4.26 0.87
N GLY A 579 -8.25 -3.51 0.94
CA GLY A 579 -7.41 -3.24 -0.22
C GLY A 579 -6.19 -2.39 0.13
N ALA A 580 -5.16 -2.46 -0.72
CA ALA A 580 -3.92 -1.72 -0.57
C ALA A 580 -3.87 -0.37 -1.31
N GLY A 581 -4.87 -0.10 -2.17
CA GLY A 581 -4.94 1.10 -3.01
C GLY A 581 -5.52 2.33 -2.31
N GLY A 582 -5.66 3.44 -3.06
CA GLY A 582 -6.39 4.64 -2.62
C GLY A 582 -7.92 4.52 -2.79
N SER A 583 -8.64 5.59 -2.48
CA SER A 583 -10.12 5.66 -2.46
C SER A 583 -10.78 6.03 -3.80
N ALA A 584 -9.99 6.08 -4.89
CA ALA A 584 -10.42 6.15 -6.29
C ALA A 584 -11.33 7.37 -6.67
N PRO A 585 -10.82 8.61 -6.69
CA PRO A 585 -11.58 9.83 -7.01
C PRO A 585 -12.29 9.79 -8.38
N LYS A 586 -11.67 9.15 -9.38
CA LYS A 586 -12.25 9.00 -10.74
C LYS A 586 -13.50 8.12 -10.77
N HIS A 587 -13.75 7.31 -9.74
CA HIS A 587 -14.96 6.49 -9.62
C HIS A 587 -16.11 7.36 -9.11
N VAL A 588 -15.85 8.24 -8.14
CA VAL A 588 -16.82 9.23 -7.64
C VAL A 588 -17.27 10.16 -8.76
N GLN A 589 -16.32 10.67 -9.57
CA GLN A 589 -16.63 11.52 -10.72
C GLN A 589 -17.58 10.83 -11.72
N GLN A 590 -17.40 9.54 -11.97
CA GLN A 590 -18.30 8.78 -12.83
C GLN A 590 -19.67 8.59 -12.18
N LEU A 591 -19.73 8.29 -10.87
CA LEU A 591 -21.01 8.20 -10.16
C LEU A 591 -21.77 9.53 -10.24
N VAL A 592 -21.13 10.65 -9.92
CA VAL A 592 -21.80 11.96 -9.93
C VAL A 592 -22.27 12.33 -11.34
N LYS A 593 -21.49 12.02 -12.37
CA LYS A 593 -21.81 12.40 -13.75
C LYS A 593 -22.82 11.46 -14.41
N GLU A 594 -22.71 10.16 -14.17
CA GLU A 594 -23.37 9.11 -14.95
C GLU A 594 -24.08 8.07 -14.08
N ASN A 595 -24.16 8.30 -12.77
CA ASN A 595 -24.74 7.40 -11.76
C ASN A 595 -24.28 5.95 -11.93
N TYR A 596 -22.97 5.78 -12.10
CA TYR A 596 -22.31 4.49 -12.29
C TYR A 596 -21.07 4.39 -11.42
N LEU A 597 -21.06 3.46 -10.46
CA LEU A 597 -19.91 3.24 -9.58
C LEU A 597 -19.16 1.98 -9.99
N ARG A 598 -17.97 2.13 -10.59
CA ARG A 598 -17.11 1.01 -11.03
C ARG A 598 -16.13 0.51 -9.95
N TRP A 599 -16.40 0.81 -8.68
CA TRP A 599 -15.60 0.31 -7.55
C TRP A 599 -15.85 -1.18 -7.33
N ASP A 600 -14.79 -1.98 -7.30
CA ASP A 600 -14.87 -3.43 -7.05
C ASP A 600 -14.73 -3.71 -5.56
N SER A 601 -15.82 -4.14 -4.92
CA SER A 601 -15.88 -4.44 -3.49
C SER A 601 -15.42 -5.86 -3.14
N LEU A 602 -14.82 -6.60 -4.08
CA LEU A 602 -14.32 -7.96 -3.82
C LEU A 602 -13.44 -8.04 -2.56
N GLY A 603 -12.56 -7.07 -2.34
CA GLY A 603 -11.70 -7.04 -1.17
C GLY A 603 -12.48 -6.86 0.15
N GLU A 604 -13.64 -6.19 0.11
CA GLU A 604 -14.55 -6.07 1.26
C GLU A 604 -15.17 -7.43 1.59
N PHE A 605 -15.57 -8.20 0.57
CA PHE A 605 -16.16 -9.53 0.74
C PHE A 605 -15.15 -10.50 1.38
N LEU A 606 -13.92 -10.45 0.89
CA LEU A 606 -12.81 -11.27 1.37
C LEU A 606 -12.43 -10.92 2.82
N ALA A 607 -12.31 -9.63 3.14
CA ALA A 607 -12.03 -9.17 4.49
C ALA A 607 -13.14 -9.54 5.48
N LEU A 608 -14.40 -9.44 5.07
CA LEU A 608 -15.55 -9.81 5.89
C LEU A 608 -15.59 -11.30 6.21
N ALA A 609 -15.31 -12.17 5.23
CA ALA A 609 -15.24 -13.62 5.47
C ALA A 609 -14.20 -13.97 6.55
N VAL A 610 -13.01 -13.37 6.46
CA VAL A 610 -11.94 -13.61 7.45
C VAL A 610 -12.23 -12.93 8.78
N SER A 611 -12.92 -11.79 8.80
CA SER A 611 -13.39 -11.14 10.02
C SER A 611 -14.38 -12.03 10.80
N PHE A 612 -15.31 -12.70 10.10
CA PHE A 612 -16.21 -13.67 10.71
C PHE A 612 -15.48 -14.93 11.19
N GLU A 613 -14.53 -15.45 10.41
CA GLU A 613 -13.70 -16.60 10.80
C GLU A 613 -12.91 -16.29 12.08
N HIS A 614 -12.24 -15.12 12.12
CA HIS A 614 -11.51 -14.67 13.29
C HIS A 614 -12.42 -14.57 14.51
N LEU A 615 -13.60 -13.97 14.34
CA LEU A 615 -14.59 -13.84 15.40
C LEU A 615 -15.01 -15.22 15.93
N ALA A 616 -15.35 -16.15 15.04
CA ALA A 616 -15.76 -17.51 15.37
C ALA A 616 -14.69 -18.26 16.16
N GLN A 617 -13.43 -18.16 15.73
CA GLN A 617 -12.29 -18.81 16.39
C GLN A 617 -12.02 -18.21 17.79
N LYS A 618 -12.23 -16.90 17.97
CA LYS A 618 -11.97 -16.20 19.23
C LYS A 618 -13.07 -16.37 20.26
N THR A 619 -14.33 -16.39 19.83
CA THR A 619 -15.50 -16.36 20.71
C THR A 619 -16.23 -17.70 20.79
N GLY A 620 -15.90 -18.64 19.89
CA GLY A 620 -16.65 -19.88 19.72
C GLY A 620 -17.99 -19.72 19.00
N ASN A 621 -18.21 -18.59 18.32
CA ASN A 621 -19.45 -18.33 17.58
C ASN A 621 -19.55 -19.19 16.32
N ALA A 622 -20.20 -20.35 16.44
CA ALA A 622 -20.37 -21.30 15.34
C ALA A 622 -21.16 -20.72 14.16
N ARG A 623 -22.13 -19.82 14.39
CA ARG A 623 -22.87 -19.17 13.30
C ARG A 623 -22.00 -18.19 12.51
N ALA A 624 -21.10 -17.48 13.17
CA ALA A 624 -20.11 -16.66 12.48
C ALA A 624 -19.22 -17.51 11.57
N GLN A 625 -18.83 -18.73 11.98
CA GLN A 625 -18.09 -19.65 11.10
C GLN A 625 -18.92 -20.04 9.86
N VAL A 626 -20.20 -20.36 10.04
CA VAL A 626 -21.09 -20.68 8.91
C VAL A 626 -21.21 -19.48 7.96
N LEU A 627 -21.34 -18.25 8.48
CA LEU A 627 -21.34 -17.03 7.68
C LEU A 627 -20.02 -16.87 6.90
N ALA A 628 -18.86 -17.09 7.52
CA ALA A 628 -17.56 -17.03 6.86
C ALA A 628 -17.44 -18.03 5.70
N ASP A 629 -17.75 -19.31 5.97
CA ASP A 629 -17.58 -20.40 5.01
C ASP A 629 -18.52 -20.24 3.81
N THR A 630 -19.76 -19.81 4.06
CA THR A 630 -20.74 -19.55 3.00
C THR A 630 -20.41 -18.30 2.20
N LEU A 631 -19.82 -17.26 2.82
CA LEU A 631 -19.38 -16.05 2.12
C LEU A 631 -18.18 -16.32 1.20
N ASP A 632 -17.21 -17.15 1.62
CA ASP A 632 -16.09 -17.54 0.74
C ASP A 632 -16.58 -18.33 -0.48
N ARG A 633 -17.51 -19.28 -0.29
CA ARG A 633 -18.14 -20.02 -1.40
C ARG A 633 -18.94 -19.10 -2.32
N ALA A 634 -19.74 -18.18 -1.76
CA ALA A 634 -20.48 -17.19 -2.52
C ALA A 634 -19.55 -16.28 -3.34
N THR A 635 -18.41 -15.90 -2.78
CA THR A 635 -17.37 -15.14 -3.47
C THR A 635 -16.75 -15.95 -4.63
N GLY A 636 -16.57 -17.26 -4.44
CA GLY A 636 -16.17 -18.18 -5.52
C GLY A 636 -17.18 -18.19 -6.68
N THR A 637 -18.47 -18.34 -6.40
CA THR A 637 -19.55 -18.26 -7.41
C THR A 637 -19.60 -16.89 -8.08
N PHE A 638 -19.49 -15.81 -7.31
CA PHE A 638 -19.46 -14.44 -7.80
C PHE A 638 -18.36 -14.22 -8.85
N LEU A 639 -17.16 -14.75 -8.60
CA LEU A 639 -16.06 -14.68 -9.54
C LEU A 639 -16.32 -15.54 -10.78
N ALA A 640 -16.76 -16.79 -10.60
CA ALA A 640 -17.05 -17.73 -11.69
C ALA A 640 -18.12 -17.19 -12.66
N GLU A 641 -19.16 -16.54 -12.14
CA GLU A 641 -20.24 -15.92 -12.91
C GLU A 641 -19.89 -14.51 -13.41
N ASN A 642 -18.65 -14.06 -13.20
CA ASN A 642 -18.12 -12.76 -13.62
C ASN A 642 -19.01 -11.58 -13.20
N LYS A 643 -19.41 -11.56 -11.92
CA LYS A 643 -20.33 -10.55 -11.37
C LYS A 643 -19.64 -9.32 -10.75
N SER A 644 -18.33 -9.14 -11.00
CA SER A 644 -17.63 -7.88 -10.71
C SER A 644 -18.21 -6.70 -11.51
N PRO A 645 -18.10 -5.46 -11.02
CA PRO A 645 -18.56 -4.27 -11.73
C PRO A 645 -17.94 -4.17 -13.13
N SER A 646 -18.80 -3.96 -14.11
CA SER A 646 -18.37 -3.65 -15.47
C SER A 646 -17.77 -2.23 -15.52
N ARG A 647 -17.11 -1.87 -16.63
CA ARG A 647 -16.58 -0.51 -16.84
C ARG A 647 -17.48 0.38 -17.72
N LYS A 648 -18.66 -0.09 -18.11
CA LYS A 648 -19.54 0.61 -19.07
C LYS A 648 -20.98 0.65 -18.57
N LEU A 649 -21.66 1.74 -18.90
CA LEU A 649 -23.09 1.91 -18.65
C LEU A 649 -23.90 0.76 -19.29
N GLY A 650 -25.01 0.41 -18.63
CA GLY A 650 -25.89 -0.69 -19.04
C GLY A 650 -25.43 -2.06 -18.54
N GLY A 651 -24.22 -2.19 -18.01
CA GLY A 651 -23.77 -3.35 -17.25
C GLY A 651 -24.05 -3.22 -15.75
N ILE A 652 -23.74 -4.28 -15.00
CA ILE A 652 -23.75 -4.24 -13.54
C ILE A 652 -22.62 -3.33 -13.04
N ASP A 653 -22.93 -2.46 -12.09
CA ASP A 653 -21.93 -1.65 -11.38
C ASP A 653 -21.72 -2.21 -9.96
N ASN A 654 -21.09 -1.43 -9.06
CA ASN A 654 -20.87 -1.81 -7.67
C ASN A 654 -22.15 -2.30 -6.96
N ARG A 655 -23.28 -1.61 -7.14
CA ARG A 655 -24.56 -1.98 -6.49
C ARG A 655 -25.09 -3.31 -7.01
N GLY A 656 -24.96 -3.53 -8.32
CA GLY A 656 -25.27 -4.81 -8.95
C GLY A 656 -24.40 -5.94 -8.39
N SER A 657 -23.11 -5.68 -8.20
CA SER A 657 -22.19 -6.67 -7.61
C SER A 657 -22.57 -7.05 -6.17
N HIS A 658 -23.00 -6.09 -5.35
CA HIS A 658 -23.48 -6.36 -3.99
C HIS A 658 -24.76 -7.21 -3.98
N PHE A 659 -25.69 -6.93 -4.90
CA PHE A 659 -26.88 -7.75 -5.05
C PHE A 659 -26.52 -9.21 -5.38
N TYR A 660 -25.66 -9.44 -6.37
CA TYR A 660 -25.27 -10.79 -6.75
C TYR A 660 -24.54 -11.52 -5.63
N LEU A 661 -23.64 -10.85 -4.90
CA LEU A 661 -23.02 -11.46 -3.72
C LEU A 661 -24.06 -11.84 -2.67
N ALA A 662 -25.01 -10.94 -2.35
CA ALA A 662 -26.09 -11.22 -1.41
C ALA A 662 -26.93 -12.43 -1.86
N LEU A 663 -27.28 -12.49 -3.14
CA LEU A 663 -28.00 -13.63 -3.72
C LEU A 663 -27.23 -14.95 -3.53
N TYR A 664 -25.96 -14.99 -3.93
CA TYR A 664 -25.15 -16.21 -3.82
C TYR A 664 -24.90 -16.59 -2.36
N TRP A 665 -24.72 -15.62 -1.47
CA TRP A 665 -24.53 -15.86 -0.05
C TRP A 665 -25.79 -16.43 0.61
N ALA A 666 -26.97 -15.86 0.32
CA ALA A 666 -28.23 -16.43 0.78
C ALA A 666 -28.45 -17.86 0.26
N GLN A 667 -28.08 -18.14 -1.00
CA GLN A 667 -28.16 -19.48 -1.56
C GLN A 667 -27.23 -20.47 -0.85
N GLU A 668 -25.98 -20.08 -0.55
CA GLU A 668 -25.05 -20.94 0.19
C GLU A 668 -25.51 -21.16 1.65
N LEU A 669 -26.07 -20.13 2.29
CA LEU A 669 -26.65 -20.23 3.63
C LEU A 669 -27.92 -21.10 3.68
N ALA A 670 -28.72 -21.11 2.63
CA ALA A 670 -29.90 -21.97 2.54
C ALA A 670 -29.55 -23.45 2.27
N LYS A 671 -28.39 -23.72 1.65
CA LYS A 671 -27.93 -25.08 1.29
C LYS A 671 -27.09 -25.78 2.36
N GLN A 672 -26.42 -25.01 3.23
CA GLN A 672 -25.54 -25.57 4.25
C GLN A 672 -26.30 -26.44 5.26
N THR A 673 -25.59 -27.34 5.93
CA THR A 673 -26.19 -28.38 6.81
C THR A 673 -25.69 -28.31 8.26
N GLU A 674 -24.84 -27.35 8.56
CA GLU A 674 -24.18 -27.10 9.84
C GLU A 674 -25.13 -26.40 10.84
N ASP A 675 -26.01 -25.51 10.37
CA ASP A 675 -27.06 -24.86 11.19
C ASP A 675 -28.41 -24.85 10.45
N ALA A 676 -29.31 -25.76 10.84
CA ALA A 676 -30.62 -25.92 10.19
C ALA A 676 -31.54 -24.69 10.36
N GLN A 677 -31.46 -23.97 11.48
CA GLN A 677 -32.28 -22.76 11.68
C GLN A 677 -31.82 -21.64 10.78
N LEU A 678 -30.49 -21.47 10.65
CA LEU A 678 -29.91 -20.50 9.74
C LEU A 678 -30.28 -20.83 8.29
N ALA A 679 -30.23 -22.10 7.88
CA ALA A 679 -30.67 -22.53 6.56
C ALA A 679 -32.14 -22.19 6.28
N GLU A 680 -33.02 -22.45 7.23
CA GLU A 680 -34.45 -22.12 7.12
C GLU A 680 -34.69 -20.61 7.00
N SER A 681 -34.02 -19.79 7.83
CA SER A 681 -34.10 -18.33 7.77
C SER A 681 -33.66 -17.76 6.42
N PHE A 682 -32.61 -18.32 5.83
CA PHE A 682 -32.09 -17.86 4.53
C PHE A 682 -32.81 -18.45 3.32
N ALA A 683 -33.56 -19.56 3.46
CA ALA A 683 -34.29 -20.16 2.34
C ALA A 683 -35.32 -19.20 1.71
N ALA A 684 -36.06 -18.45 2.53
CA ALA A 684 -37.04 -17.48 2.06
C ALA A 684 -36.39 -16.27 1.35
N LEU A 685 -35.27 -15.77 1.90
CA LEU A 685 -34.52 -14.69 1.26
C LEU A 685 -33.90 -15.15 -0.06
N ALA A 686 -33.27 -16.33 -0.09
CA ALA A 686 -32.65 -16.89 -1.29
C ALA A 686 -33.67 -17.07 -2.42
N ALA A 687 -34.86 -17.59 -2.10
CA ALA A 687 -35.96 -17.71 -3.07
C ALA A 687 -36.42 -16.34 -3.57
N THR A 688 -36.64 -15.38 -2.67
CA THR A 688 -37.08 -14.02 -3.04
C THR A 688 -36.07 -13.31 -3.94
N LEU A 689 -34.78 -13.36 -3.59
CA LEU A 689 -33.72 -12.73 -4.38
C LEU A 689 -33.57 -13.39 -5.76
N ALA A 690 -33.72 -14.71 -5.85
CA ALA A 690 -33.66 -15.43 -7.12
C ALA A 690 -34.88 -15.14 -8.01
N GLU A 691 -36.09 -15.14 -7.45
CA GLU A 691 -37.33 -14.85 -8.20
C GLU A 691 -37.38 -13.39 -8.67
N GLN A 692 -36.82 -12.46 -7.89
CA GLN A 692 -36.79 -11.03 -8.19
C GLN A 692 -35.49 -10.57 -8.88
N GLU A 693 -34.60 -11.48 -9.28
CA GLU A 693 -33.28 -11.15 -9.81
C GLU A 693 -33.35 -10.12 -10.94
N GLN A 694 -34.12 -10.40 -11.99
CA GLN A 694 -34.24 -9.50 -13.14
C GLN A 694 -34.80 -8.15 -12.75
N LYS A 695 -35.82 -8.11 -11.88
CA LYS A 695 -36.45 -6.86 -11.44
C LYS A 695 -35.47 -5.99 -10.66
N ILE A 696 -34.69 -6.59 -9.76
CA ILE A 696 -33.67 -5.89 -8.98
C ILE A 696 -32.59 -5.34 -9.92
N VAL A 697 -32.08 -6.16 -10.84
CA VAL A 697 -31.07 -5.73 -11.83
C VAL A 697 -31.59 -4.60 -12.70
N ASP A 698 -32.83 -4.67 -13.18
CA ASP A 698 -33.46 -3.61 -13.96
C ASP A 698 -33.59 -2.30 -13.17
N GLU A 699 -34.00 -2.37 -11.90
CA GLU A 699 -34.05 -1.20 -11.00
C GLU A 699 -32.66 -0.56 -10.80
N LEU A 700 -31.61 -1.38 -10.66
CA LEU A 700 -30.23 -0.91 -10.50
C LEU A 700 -29.63 -0.33 -11.79
N ILE A 701 -29.99 -0.87 -12.96
CA ILE A 701 -29.54 -0.36 -14.26
C ILE A 701 -30.30 0.91 -14.66
N ALA A 702 -31.60 1.00 -14.36
CA ALA A 702 -32.46 2.11 -14.79
C ALA A 702 -32.02 3.49 -14.30
N VAL A 703 -31.26 3.56 -13.21
CA VAL A 703 -30.76 4.83 -12.67
C VAL A 703 -29.46 5.31 -13.32
N GLN A 704 -28.77 4.46 -14.09
CA GLN A 704 -27.50 4.77 -14.73
C GLN A 704 -27.67 5.76 -15.90
N GLY A 705 -26.57 6.41 -16.29
CA GLY A 705 -26.50 7.35 -17.42
C GLY A 705 -27.04 8.75 -17.13
N SER A 706 -27.55 8.99 -15.92
CA SER A 706 -28.00 10.31 -15.46
C SER A 706 -27.09 10.83 -14.34
N PRO A 707 -26.91 12.16 -14.17
CA PRO A 707 -26.17 12.69 -13.03
C PRO A 707 -26.81 12.31 -11.68
N ALA A 708 -25.97 12.01 -10.69
CA ALA A 708 -26.38 11.74 -9.31
C ALA A 708 -25.91 12.87 -8.39
N ASP A 709 -26.79 13.32 -7.49
CA ASP A 709 -26.45 14.30 -6.46
C ASP A 709 -26.26 13.59 -5.12
N ILE A 710 -25.05 13.63 -4.59
CA ILE A 710 -24.67 13.07 -3.28
C ILE A 710 -24.51 14.15 -2.19
N GLY A 711 -24.69 15.43 -2.53
CA GLY A 711 -24.73 16.54 -1.56
C GLY A 711 -23.39 16.97 -0.96
N GLY A 712 -22.27 16.56 -1.52
CA GLY A 712 -20.90 16.86 -1.06
C GLY A 712 -19.90 15.89 -1.71
N TYR A 713 -18.61 16.12 -1.55
CA TYR A 713 -17.55 15.22 -2.01
C TYR A 713 -16.83 14.56 -0.85
N TYR A 714 -16.22 15.36 0.03
CA TYR A 714 -15.53 14.88 1.23
C TYR A 714 -16.49 14.60 2.39
N GLN A 715 -17.61 15.35 2.46
CA GLN A 715 -18.67 15.15 3.45
C GLN A 715 -20.03 15.06 2.72
N PRO A 716 -20.32 13.95 2.02
CA PRO A 716 -21.59 13.78 1.31
C PRO A 716 -22.78 13.73 2.29
N SER A 717 -23.95 14.14 1.81
CA SER A 717 -25.18 14.00 2.59
C SER A 717 -25.56 12.53 2.72
N VAL A 718 -25.59 12.03 3.95
CA VAL A 718 -25.98 10.64 4.29
C VAL A 718 -27.26 10.21 3.56
N ALA A 719 -28.30 11.05 3.61
CA ALA A 719 -29.59 10.74 2.98
C ALA A 719 -29.50 10.67 1.45
N LYS A 720 -28.78 11.59 0.81
CA LYS A 720 -28.63 11.60 -0.65
C LYS A 720 -27.75 10.45 -1.13
N ALA A 721 -26.61 10.23 -0.47
CA ALA A 721 -25.71 9.12 -0.76
C ALA A 721 -26.44 7.77 -0.62
N ALA A 722 -27.19 7.56 0.46
CA ALA A 722 -27.98 6.34 0.65
C ALA A 722 -29.04 6.16 -0.46
N ALA A 723 -29.75 7.22 -0.86
CA ALA A 723 -30.74 7.14 -1.94
C ALA A 723 -30.10 6.76 -3.30
N VAL A 724 -28.93 7.33 -3.61
CA VAL A 724 -28.16 7.00 -4.82
C VAL A 724 -27.63 5.57 -4.77
N MET A 725 -27.17 5.12 -3.61
CA MET A 725 -26.50 3.82 -3.45
C MET A 725 -27.46 2.65 -3.22
N ARG A 726 -28.73 2.91 -2.88
CA ARG A 726 -29.76 1.89 -2.64
C ARG A 726 -31.06 2.14 -3.44
N PRO A 727 -30.99 2.29 -4.78
CA PRO A 727 -32.16 2.69 -5.57
C PRO A 727 -33.18 1.56 -5.78
N SER A 728 -32.79 0.29 -5.63
CA SER A 728 -33.72 -0.85 -5.77
C SER A 728 -34.59 -1.02 -4.53
N GLN A 729 -35.86 -0.63 -4.64
CA GLN A 729 -36.84 -0.85 -3.56
C GLN A 729 -37.07 -2.34 -3.32
N THR A 730 -37.07 -3.14 -4.39
CA THR A 730 -37.28 -4.59 -4.30
C THR A 730 -36.16 -5.24 -3.49
N PHE A 731 -34.90 -4.88 -3.73
CA PHE A 731 -33.78 -5.41 -2.97
C PHE A 731 -33.80 -4.96 -1.50
N ASN A 732 -34.06 -3.67 -1.25
CA ASN A 732 -34.17 -3.13 0.10
C ASN A 732 -35.27 -3.84 0.92
N GLN A 733 -36.42 -4.12 0.32
CA GLN A 733 -37.54 -4.83 0.96
C GLN A 733 -37.19 -6.30 1.23
N ALA A 734 -36.51 -6.97 0.31
CA ALA A 734 -36.06 -8.35 0.51
C ALA A 734 -35.10 -8.46 1.71
N LEU A 735 -34.11 -7.57 1.81
CA LEU A 735 -33.16 -7.56 2.94
C LEU A 735 -33.84 -7.28 4.30
N ALA A 736 -34.87 -6.44 4.31
CA ALA A 736 -35.61 -6.12 5.54
C ALA A 736 -36.29 -7.34 6.19
N THR A 737 -36.46 -8.45 5.46
CA THR A 737 -37.02 -9.70 6.00
C THR A 737 -36.12 -10.42 7.01
N LEU A 738 -34.81 -10.11 7.04
CA LEU A 738 -33.87 -10.63 8.04
C LEU A 738 -33.80 -9.76 9.30
N GLY A 739 -34.27 -8.51 9.23
CA GLY A 739 -34.08 -7.48 10.27
C GLY A 739 -35.23 -7.35 11.27
N SER A 740 -36.06 -8.39 11.46
CA SER A 740 -37.21 -8.40 12.38
C SER A 740 -37.07 -9.41 13.50
#